data_AF-A0A7C4UJC7-F1
#
_entry.id   AF-A0A7C4UJC7-F1
#
_cell.length_a   1.000
_cell.length_b   1.000
_cell.length_c   1.000
_cell.angle_alpha   90.00
_cell.angle_beta   90.00
_cell.angle_gamma   90.00
#
_symmetry.space_group_name_H-M   'P 1'
#
loop_
_entity.id
_entity.type
_entity.pdbx_description
1 polymer ?
#
loop_
_entity_poly.entity_id
_entity_poly.type
_entity_poly.pdbx_seq_one_letter_code
_entity_poly.pdbx_strand_id
1 'polypeptide(L)'
;MITKLSVACGVALALAVTIFGAEPERTPVIIDTDIGSEIDDAFSLALAVASPELEIAGITTVAGPTEDRAWLVCRFLTQVGAAPVPVAFGKMQQPASPMDWQIQYRRHPAAIFNRTMKPAKEDAVALIQRLLKERPGKITIVALGPLTNLARLIQKHPEAKPWIRRIVVMGGSLHVGYNGKAPAEAEWNVKTDIAAAKVVFESGVPLTVVPLDVTAGLALGETQRQQIFAARTPLTYQVQNLYELWDKETPVLFDPVAIAAACDDRFLTFQEMRLEIDDKGMTARKEGAFNARVATAIRKADFLNWLVERLRSHGKPIASRKAENRSRIIPQERFPTRVHCWEDYETDIEKRWWMCGKLETKDVPAGSKRACRAVLTQDFDDRMGDTKAMYRAVIFNPVPGPPMGPKTRLRFRYKLTGTDVLRVQLYSLTNGYHRYLSLAALPQGRWAEATVDMAQMRRPDGSGGALAENERIDDIQFYVEPQAELLIDDIVLYESPAAGETHPFPRQIVFSGWFDTGKQGQEWPGSFAIAPHEKPRLWKAAQPVAGPDGKPWLRIGLRGERRLEGAPELFFRYRYSGTEPVTIELVHAAAKKTVATKSVKLAALDWHDTTVALAAESGAKIDEIHFLLPKDANLWLDDLLLYVPPR
;
A
#
# COMPACT_ATOMS: atom_id res chain seq x y z
N MET A 1 -44.72 67.11 -49.64
CA MET A 1 -44.93 66.27 -48.44
C MET A 1 -44.77 64.82 -48.87
N ILE A 2 -43.70 64.17 -48.40
CA ILE A 2 -43.22 62.87 -48.88
C ILE A 2 -43.83 61.74 -48.03
N THR A 3 -44.34 60.73 -48.72
CA THR A 3 -45.00 59.51 -48.25
C THR A 3 -44.00 58.52 -47.63
N LYS A 4 -44.36 57.91 -46.49
CA LYS A 4 -43.52 56.94 -45.76
C LYS A 4 -43.58 55.54 -46.38
N LEU A 5 -42.41 54.95 -46.63
CA LEU A 5 -42.19 53.54 -47.00
C LEU A 5 -42.26 52.65 -45.75
N SER A 6 -42.93 51.50 -45.87
CA SER A 6 -42.95 50.42 -44.85
C SER A 6 -42.15 49.24 -45.40
N VAL A 7 -41.15 48.76 -44.66
CA VAL A 7 -40.34 47.58 -45.02
C VAL A 7 -40.82 46.39 -44.19
N ALA A 8 -41.29 45.34 -44.87
CA ALA A 8 -41.62 44.05 -44.29
C ALA A 8 -40.37 43.14 -44.32
N CYS A 9 -39.98 42.59 -43.17
CA CYS A 9 -38.88 41.65 -43.03
C CYS A 9 -39.47 40.24 -42.86
N GLY A 10 -39.27 39.36 -43.84
CA GLY A 10 -39.69 37.96 -43.80
C GLY A 10 -38.67 37.10 -43.02
N VAL A 11 -39.16 36.33 -42.05
CA VAL A 11 -38.36 35.33 -41.32
C VAL A 11 -38.57 33.97 -41.99
N ALA A 12 -37.51 33.43 -42.60
CA ALA A 12 -37.46 32.05 -43.06
C ALA A 12 -37.05 31.14 -41.90
N LEU A 13 -37.92 30.20 -41.53
CA LEU A 13 -37.67 29.21 -40.49
C LEU A 13 -36.94 28.01 -41.11
N ALA A 14 -35.64 27.86 -40.85
CA ALA A 14 -34.87 26.67 -41.21
C ALA A 14 -35.02 25.62 -40.10
N LEU A 15 -35.68 24.49 -40.40
CA LEU A 15 -35.70 23.31 -39.54
C LEU A 15 -34.33 22.61 -39.60
N ALA A 16 -33.52 22.81 -38.56
CA ALA A 16 -32.32 22.00 -38.33
C ALA A 16 -32.75 20.64 -37.77
N VAL A 17 -32.66 19.59 -38.59
CA VAL A 17 -32.73 18.20 -38.14
C VAL A 17 -31.41 17.88 -37.45
N THR A 18 -31.41 17.86 -36.12
CA THR A 18 -30.31 17.30 -35.33
C THR A 18 -30.29 15.79 -35.52
N ILE A 19 -29.36 15.31 -36.35
CA ILE A 19 -29.00 13.89 -36.41
C ILE A 19 -28.28 13.57 -35.09
N PHE A 20 -29.00 12.98 -34.14
CA PHE A 20 -28.35 12.27 -33.04
C PHE A 20 -27.65 11.05 -33.65
N GLY A 21 -26.34 11.13 -33.86
CA GLY A 21 -25.54 9.95 -34.17
C GLY A 21 -25.70 8.96 -33.01
N ALA A 22 -26.14 7.73 -33.31
CA ALA A 22 -26.16 6.66 -32.32
C ALA A 22 -24.76 6.49 -31.73
N GLU A 23 -24.63 6.42 -30.40
CA GLU A 23 -23.35 6.03 -29.80
C GLU A 23 -22.92 4.68 -30.37
N PRO A 24 -21.63 4.49 -30.68
CA PRO A 24 -21.15 3.21 -31.19
C PRO A 24 -21.49 2.08 -30.20
N GLU A 25 -22.01 0.97 -30.72
CA GLU A 25 -22.39 -0.20 -29.92
C GLU A 25 -21.15 -0.74 -29.19
N ARG A 26 -21.14 -0.66 -27.86
CA ARG A 26 -20.02 -1.14 -27.03
C ARG A 26 -20.10 -2.66 -26.88
N THR A 27 -18.95 -3.32 -26.85
CA THR A 27 -18.88 -4.76 -26.59
C THR A 27 -18.93 -5.01 -25.08
N PRO A 28 -19.98 -5.68 -24.56
CA PRO A 28 -20.03 -6.02 -23.14
C PRO A 28 -19.03 -7.14 -22.84
N VAL A 29 -18.18 -6.90 -21.84
CA VAL A 29 -17.14 -7.82 -21.42
C VAL A 29 -17.24 -8.18 -19.95
N ILE A 30 -16.94 -9.44 -19.64
CA ILE A 30 -16.55 -9.86 -18.28
C ILE A 30 -15.05 -10.13 -18.31
N ILE A 31 -14.31 -9.55 -17.37
CA ILE A 31 -12.86 -9.77 -17.25
C ILE A 31 -12.60 -10.70 -16.07
N ASP A 32 -11.98 -11.85 -16.31
CA ASP A 32 -11.53 -12.79 -15.28
C ASP A 32 -10.00 -12.69 -15.16
N THR A 33 -9.50 -12.16 -14.05
CA THR A 33 -8.11 -11.70 -13.89
C THR A 33 -7.45 -12.23 -12.61
N ASP A 34 -6.15 -12.46 -12.64
CA ASP A 34 -5.31 -12.71 -11.47
C ASP A 34 -4.36 -11.54 -11.19
N ILE A 35 -4.88 -10.31 -11.31
CA ILE A 35 -4.17 -9.07 -10.94
C ILE A 35 -3.47 -9.15 -9.59
N GLY A 36 -2.25 -8.63 -9.52
CA GLY A 36 -1.44 -8.57 -8.30
C GLY A 36 -0.30 -9.61 -8.25
N SER A 37 -0.20 -10.49 -9.25
CA SER A 37 0.98 -11.36 -9.41
C SER A 37 1.97 -10.75 -10.38
N GLU A 38 1.62 -10.67 -11.66
CA GLU A 38 2.33 -9.85 -12.64
C GLU A 38 1.65 -8.48 -12.79
N ILE A 39 2.33 -7.56 -13.47
CA ILE A 39 1.88 -6.17 -13.60
C ILE A 39 0.98 -5.95 -14.82
N ASP A 40 0.97 -6.87 -15.77
CA ASP A 40 0.26 -6.71 -17.03
C ASP A 40 -1.27 -6.83 -16.92
N ASP A 41 -1.81 -7.54 -15.92
CA ASP A 41 -3.23 -7.43 -15.55
C ASP A 41 -3.62 -5.99 -15.19
N ALA A 42 -2.73 -5.24 -14.52
CA ALA A 42 -3.01 -3.85 -14.16
C ALA A 42 -3.05 -2.95 -15.40
N PHE A 43 -2.16 -3.19 -16.37
CA PHE A 43 -2.21 -2.55 -17.69
C PHE A 43 -3.46 -2.96 -18.48
N SER A 44 -3.93 -4.20 -18.32
CA SER A 44 -5.14 -4.72 -18.96
C SER A 44 -6.40 -4.10 -18.42
N LEU A 45 -6.53 -4.04 -17.09
CA LEU A 45 -7.62 -3.33 -16.44
C LEU A 45 -7.62 -1.85 -16.82
N ALA A 46 -6.44 -1.23 -16.88
CA ALA A 46 -6.31 0.15 -17.30
C ALA A 46 -6.74 0.36 -18.76
N LEU A 47 -6.33 -0.54 -19.66
CA LEU A 47 -6.73 -0.51 -21.06
C LEU A 47 -8.24 -0.68 -21.20
N ALA A 48 -8.83 -1.63 -20.47
CA ALA A 48 -10.27 -1.88 -20.50
C ALA A 48 -11.07 -0.64 -20.07
N VAL A 49 -10.64 0.04 -19.01
CA VAL A 49 -11.27 1.29 -18.56
C VAL A 49 -11.06 2.42 -19.58
N ALA A 50 -9.91 2.45 -20.25
CA ALA A 50 -9.60 3.46 -21.25
C ALA A 50 -10.22 3.22 -22.63
N SER A 51 -10.84 2.06 -22.86
CA SER A 51 -11.42 1.65 -24.14
C SER A 51 -12.92 1.95 -24.22
N PRO A 52 -13.35 3.03 -24.92
CA PRO A 52 -14.77 3.35 -25.11
C PRO A 52 -15.53 2.29 -25.92
N GLU A 53 -14.81 1.42 -26.63
CA GLU A 53 -15.38 0.30 -27.37
C GLU A 53 -15.91 -0.81 -26.46
N LEU A 54 -15.52 -0.82 -25.18
CA LEU A 54 -15.90 -1.83 -24.20
C LEU A 54 -16.93 -1.30 -23.18
N GLU A 55 -17.81 -2.19 -22.77
CA GLU A 55 -18.66 -2.04 -21.59
C GLU A 55 -18.25 -3.11 -20.58
N ILE A 56 -17.58 -2.72 -19.50
CA ILE A 56 -17.19 -3.69 -18.46
C ILE A 56 -18.44 -4.07 -17.66
N ALA A 57 -19.03 -5.23 -17.98
CA ALA A 57 -20.25 -5.72 -17.34
C ALA A 57 -19.99 -6.33 -15.95
N GLY A 58 -18.79 -6.88 -15.75
CA GLY A 58 -18.36 -7.49 -14.48
C GLY A 58 -16.88 -7.83 -14.50
N ILE A 59 -16.29 -7.94 -13.32
CA ILE A 59 -14.91 -8.41 -13.16
C ILE A 59 -14.89 -9.54 -12.12
N THR A 60 -14.17 -10.60 -12.42
CA THR A 60 -13.93 -11.71 -11.50
C THR A 60 -12.45 -11.91 -11.26
N THR A 61 -12.10 -12.39 -10.06
CA THR A 61 -10.71 -12.72 -9.72
C THR A 61 -10.49 -14.21 -9.52
N VAL A 62 -9.31 -14.67 -9.95
CA VAL A 62 -8.88 -16.07 -9.95
C VAL A 62 -7.45 -16.20 -9.41
N ALA A 63 -7.02 -17.43 -9.10
CA ALA A 63 -5.70 -17.81 -8.59
C ALA A 63 -5.27 -17.20 -7.23
N GLY A 64 -4.81 -18.04 -6.30
CA GLY A 64 -4.25 -17.59 -5.01
C GLY A 64 -5.24 -16.80 -4.14
N PRO A 65 -4.85 -15.66 -3.53
CA PRO A 65 -5.69 -14.88 -2.62
C PRO A 65 -6.74 -14.04 -3.38
N THR A 66 -7.71 -14.71 -3.99
CA THR A 66 -8.71 -14.10 -4.90
C THR A 66 -9.49 -12.95 -4.28
N GLU A 67 -9.83 -13.02 -2.99
CA GLU A 67 -10.52 -11.92 -2.31
C GLU A 67 -9.65 -10.66 -2.28
N ASP A 68 -8.38 -10.77 -1.90
CA ASP A 68 -7.49 -9.61 -1.86
C ASP A 68 -7.29 -9.02 -3.27
N ARG A 69 -7.22 -9.86 -4.31
CA ARG A 69 -7.20 -9.40 -5.71
C ARG A 69 -8.47 -8.64 -6.09
N ALA A 70 -9.65 -9.12 -5.69
CA ALA A 70 -10.90 -8.42 -5.98
C ALA A 70 -10.94 -7.05 -5.31
N TRP A 71 -10.34 -6.92 -4.14
CA TRP A 71 -10.19 -5.64 -3.47
C TRP A 71 -9.15 -4.72 -4.13
N LEU A 72 -8.08 -5.25 -4.73
CA LEU A 72 -7.19 -4.50 -5.65
C LEU A 72 -8.00 -3.87 -6.78
N VAL A 73 -8.81 -4.67 -7.48
CA VAL A 73 -9.69 -4.21 -8.56
C VAL A 73 -10.65 -3.13 -8.06
N CYS A 74 -11.35 -3.38 -6.95
CA CYS A 74 -12.29 -2.43 -6.37
C CYS A 74 -11.63 -1.09 -6.04
N ARG A 75 -10.44 -1.12 -5.43
CA ARG A 75 -9.67 0.10 -5.16
C ARG A 75 -9.28 0.79 -6.47
N PHE A 76 -8.73 0.05 -7.43
CA PHE A 76 -8.32 0.60 -8.74
C PHE A 76 -9.47 1.33 -9.43
N LEU A 77 -10.63 0.68 -9.57
CA LEU A 77 -11.82 1.27 -10.21
C LEU A 77 -12.34 2.49 -9.46
N THR A 78 -12.37 2.44 -8.12
CA THR A 78 -12.77 3.59 -7.30
C THR A 78 -11.85 4.78 -7.56
N GLN A 79 -10.52 4.55 -7.56
CA GLN A 79 -9.56 5.64 -7.70
C GLN A 79 -9.47 6.22 -9.10
N VAL A 80 -9.77 5.42 -10.11
CA VAL A 80 -9.91 5.91 -11.48
C VAL A 80 -11.21 6.69 -11.69
N GLY A 81 -12.18 6.55 -10.78
CA GLY A 81 -13.52 7.12 -10.94
C GLY A 81 -14.33 6.39 -12.01
N ALA A 82 -14.08 5.09 -12.19
CA ALA A 82 -14.84 4.25 -13.10
C ALA A 82 -16.30 4.11 -12.62
N ALA A 83 -17.21 3.86 -13.57
CA ALA A 83 -18.59 3.53 -13.23
C ALA A 83 -18.63 2.28 -12.33
N PRO A 84 -19.60 2.16 -11.40
CA PRO A 84 -19.71 0.97 -10.56
C PRO A 84 -19.92 -0.30 -11.40
N VAL A 85 -19.00 -1.26 -11.27
CA VAL A 85 -19.03 -2.57 -11.92
C VAL A 85 -19.05 -3.66 -10.84
N PRO A 86 -19.87 -4.71 -10.94
CA PRO A 86 -19.80 -5.80 -9.97
C PRO A 86 -18.45 -6.52 -10.06
N VAL A 87 -17.75 -6.60 -8.94
CA VAL A 87 -16.48 -7.35 -8.81
C VAL A 87 -16.71 -8.53 -7.88
N ALA A 88 -16.47 -9.76 -8.31
CA ALA A 88 -16.56 -10.94 -7.44
C ALA A 88 -15.24 -11.73 -7.44
N PHE A 89 -15.05 -12.59 -6.45
CA PHE A 89 -13.86 -13.44 -6.35
C PHE A 89 -14.22 -14.92 -6.35
N GLY A 90 -13.34 -15.76 -6.90
CA GLY A 90 -13.50 -17.20 -6.83
C GLY A 90 -13.36 -17.71 -5.39
N LYS A 91 -14.37 -18.43 -4.87
CA LYS A 91 -14.39 -18.98 -3.49
C LYS A 91 -13.98 -20.45 -3.38
N MET A 92 -13.78 -21.11 -4.50
CA MET A 92 -13.38 -22.53 -4.54
C MET A 92 -11.87 -22.66 -4.37
N GLN A 93 -11.36 -23.89 -4.24
CA GLN A 93 -9.92 -24.14 -4.28
C GLN A 93 -9.35 -23.64 -5.62
N GLN A 94 -8.48 -22.64 -5.55
CA GLN A 94 -7.79 -22.06 -6.69
C GLN A 94 -6.32 -22.50 -6.68
N PRO A 95 -5.66 -22.55 -7.84
CA PRO A 95 -4.23 -22.75 -7.91
C PRO A 95 -3.49 -21.70 -7.07
N ALA A 96 -2.40 -22.10 -6.41
CA ALA A 96 -1.59 -21.16 -5.66
C ALA A 96 -0.90 -20.17 -6.61
N SER A 97 -1.08 -18.88 -6.36
CA SER A 97 -0.39 -17.80 -7.08
C SER A 97 -0.07 -16.72 -6.05
N PRO A 98 1.21 -16.52 -5.68
CA PRO A 98 1.57 -15.54 -4.66
C PRO A 98 1.28 -14.12 -5.16
N MET A 99 0.87 -13.27 -4.22
CA MET A 99 0.78 -11.83 -4.44
C MET A 99 1.99 -11.21 -3.76
N ASP A 100 2.85 -10.56 -4.55
CA ASP A 100 4.08 -9.93 -4.07
C ASP A 100 3.76 -8.62 -3.31
N TRP A 101 4.66 -7.65 -3.27
CA TRP A 101 4.45 -6.36 -2.61
C TRP A 101 3.23 -5.57 -3.13
N GLN A 102 2.66 -5.97 -4.26
CA GLN A 102 1.36 -5.50 -4.73
C GLN A 102 0.22 -5.71 -3.71
N ILE A 103 0.33 -6.63 -2.74
CA ILE A 103 -0.61 -6.74 -1.61
C ILE A 103 -0.69 -5.44 -0.79
N GLN A 104 0.35 -4.62 -0.78
CA GLN A 104 0.32 -3.33 -0.10
C GLN A 104 -0.71 -2.38 -0.74
N TYR A 105 -1.03 -2.57 -2.02
CA TYR A 105 -2.12 -1.84 -2.67
C TYR A 105 -3.48 -2.18 -2.04
N ARG A 106 -3.72 -3.43 -1.62
CA ARG A 106 -4.89 -3.84 -0.83
C ARG A 106 -4.84 -3.29 0.60
N ARG A 107 -3.66 -3.31 1.23
CA ARG A 107 -3.47 -2.88 2.62
C ARG A 107 -3.44 -1.35 2.77
N HIS A 108 -3.63 -0.62 1.67
CA HIS A 108 -3.81 0.81 1.74
C HIS A 108 -5.05 1.17 2.58
N PRO A 109 -4.97 2.18 3.46
CA PRO A 109 -6.06 2.60 4.31
C PRO A 109 -7.38 2.89 3.62
N ALA A 110 -7.35 3.43 2.40
CA ALA A 110 -8.58 3.63 1.63
C ALA A 110 -9.38 2.33 1.47
N ALA A 111 -8.71 1.18 1.30
CA ALA A 111 -9.38 -0.11 1.24
C ALA A 111 -9.71 -0.66 2.64
N ILE A 112 -8.81 -0.51 3.63
CA ILE A 112 -9.02 -0.99 5.01
C ILE A 112 -10.22 -0.28 5.66
N PHE A 113 -10.34 1.03 5.49
CA PHE A 113 -11.40 1.86 6.07
C PHE A 113 -12.66 1.94 5.19
N ASN A 114 -12.84 1.00 4.25
CA ASN A 114 -14.03 0.91 3.40
C ASN A 114 -14.33 2.18 2.57
N ARG A 115 -13.30 2.91 2.14
CA ARG A 115 -13.43 4.10 1.28
C ARG A 115 -13.37 3.75 -0.21
N THR A 116 -13.52 2.47 -0.55
CA THR A 116 -13.63 1.97 -1.91
C THR A 116 -14.94 1.21 -2.09
N MET A 117 -15.32 0.94 -3.33
CA MET A 117 -16.30 -0.12 -3.58
C MET A 117 -15.82 -1.45 -2.98
N LYS A 118 -16.75 -2.38 -2.78
CA LYS A 118 -16.48 -3.68 -2.18
C LYS A 118 -16.76 -4.79 -3.18
N PRO A 119 -16.05 -5.92 -3.10
CA PRO A 119 -16.45 -7.10 -3.83
C PRO A 119 -17.89 -7.49 -3.51
N ALA A 120 -18.61 -7.99 -4.51
CA ALA A 120 -19.93 -8.54 -4.40
C ALA A 120 -19.94 -9.73 -3.43
N LYS A 121 -21.09 -9.97 -2.79
CA LYS A 121 -21.26 -11.09 -1.86
C LYS A 121 -21.33 -12.45 -2.58
N GLU A 122 -21.87 -12.46 -3.80
CA GLU A 122 -21.88 -13.63 -4.68
C GLU A 122 -20.45 -14.00 -5.12
N ASP A 123 -20.20 -15.28 -5.41
CA ASP A 123 -18.90 -15.71 -5.92
C ASP A 123 -18.77 -15.46 -7.43
N ALA A 124 -17.54 -15.56 -7.95
CA ALA A 124 -17.22 -15.32 -9.35
C ALA A 124 -18.09 -16.13 -10.34
N VAL A 125 -18.34 -17.43 -10.08
CA VAL A 125 -19.11 -18.28 -11.00
C VAL A 125 -20.58 -17.85 -11.02
N ALA A 126 -21.15 -17.54 -9.84
CA ALA A 126 -22.51 -17.01 -9.73
C ALA A 126 -22.67 -15.66 -10.45
N LEU A 127 -21.70 -14.75 -10.27
CA LEU A 127 -21.70 -13.46 -10.97
C LEU A 127 -21.68 -13.65 -12.50
N ILE A 128 -20.76 -14.47 -13.01
CA ILE A 128 -20.65 -14.72 -14.46
C ILE A 128 -21.95 -15.32 -15.00
N GLN A 129 -22.48 -16.36 -14.34
CA GLN A 129 -23.71 -17.03 -14.76
C GLN A 129 -24.91 -16.06 -14.81
N ARG A 130 -25.05 -15.21 -13.78
CA ARG A 130 -26.12 -14.21 -13.72
C ARG A 130 -26.02 -13.21 -14.86
N LEU A 131 -24.85 -12.61 -15.08
CA LEU A 131 -24.64 -11.62 -16.15
C LEU A 131 -24.87 -12.22 -17.54
N LEU A 132 -24.41 -13.45 -17.79
CA LEU A 132 -24.65 -14.16 -19.04
C LEU A 132 -26.14 -14.41 -19.28
N LYS A 133 -26.88 -14.80 -18.23
CA LYS A 133 -28.33 -15.04 -18.31
C LYS A 133 -29.12 -13.75 -18.59
N GLU A 134 -28.67 -12.62 -18.06
CA GLU A 134 -29.28 -11.30 -18.30
C GLU A 134 -29.08 -10.84 -19.76
N ARG A 135 -27.98 -11.23 -20.41
CA ARG A 135 -27.61 -10.79 -21.78
C ARG A 135 -27.09 -11.95 -22.64
N PRO A 136 -27.91 -12.97 -22.93
CA PRO A 136 -27.46 -14.18 -23.60
C PRO A 136 -26.95 -13.90 -25.02
N GLY A 137 -25.80 -14.47 -25.36
CA GLY A 137 -25.14 -14.36 -26.66
C GLY A 137 -24.45 -13.01 -26.91
N LYS A 138 -24.45 -12.10 -25.94
CA LYS A 138 -23.89 -10.74 -26.09
C LYS A 138 -22.51 -10.57 -25.45
N ILE A 139 -22.29 -11.19 -24.29
CA ILE A 139 -21.10 -10.96 -23.46
C ILE A 139 -19.90 -11.76 -23.96
N THR A 140 -18.78 -11.07 -24.16
CA THR A 140 -17.46 -11.69 -24.34
C THR A 140 -16.78 -11.85 -22.99
N ILE A 141 -16.24 -13.02 -22.69
CA ILE A 141 -15.42 -13.21 -21.48
C ILE A 141 -13.96 -13.06 -21.88
N VAL A 142 -13.19 -12.22 -21.18
CA VAL A 142 -11.75 -12.08 -21.35
C VAL A 142 -11.07 -12.70 -20.14
N ALA A 143 -10.42 -13.84 -20.34
CA ALA A 143 -9.70 -14.58 -19.31
C ALA A 143 -8.21 -14.26 -19.38
N LEU A 144 -7.71 -13.63 -18.32
CA LEU A 144 -6.33 -13.16 -18.15
C LEU A 144 -5.53 -14.01 -17.17
N GLY A 145 -6.22 -14.85 -16.38
CA GLY A 145 -5.59 -15.80 -15.46
C GLY A 145 -5.93 -17.27 -15.74
N PRO A 146 -5.59 -18.19 -14.81
CA PRO A 146 -5.98 -19.60 -14.90
C PRO A 146 -7.48 -19.78 -15.10
N LEU A 147 -7.86 -20.73 -15.96
CA LEU A 147 -9.24 -20.87 -16.46
C LEU A 147 -10.22 -21.52 -15.46
N THR A 148 -9.86 -21.57 -14.18
CA THR A 148 -10.57 -22.29 -13.11
C THR A 148 -12.02 -21.81 -12.96
N ASN A 149 -12.27 -20.50 -12.91
CA ASN A 149 -13.62 -19.94 -12.78
C ASN A 149 -14.51 -20.35 -13.98
N LEU A 150 -13.96 -20.31 -15.20
CA LEU A 150 -14.69 -20.64 -16.42
C LEU A 150 -14.96 -22.14 -16.56
N ALA A 151 -13.98 -22.99 -16.24
CA ALA A 151 -14.18 -24.43 -16.22
C ALA A 151 -15.29 -24.83 -15.23
N ARG A 152 -15.32 -24.18 -14.05
CA ARG A 152 -16.37 -24.41 -13.05
C ARG A 152 -17.74 -23.92 -13.51
N LEU A 153 -17.81 -22.76 -14.16
CA LEU A 153 -19.04 -22.29 -14.81
C LEU A 153 -19.55 -23.34 -15.80
N ILE A 154 -18.70 -23.79 -16.72
CA ILE A 154 -19.06 -24.76 -17.76
C ILE A 154 -19.52 -26.11 -17.16
N GLN A 155 -18.89 -26.57 -16.10
CA GLN A 155 -19.23 -27.82 -15.43
C GLN A 155 -20.53 -27.72 -14.62
N LYS A 156 -20.74 -26.62 -13.89
CA LYS A 156 -21.93 -26.43 -13.04
C LYS A 156 -23.15 -25.95 -13.82
N HIS A 157 -22.93 -25.17 -14.88
CA HIS A 157 -23.94 -24.50 -15.68
C HIS A 157 -23.69 -24.74 -17.18
N PRO A 158 -23.77 -26.00 -17.66
CA PRO A 158 -23.58 -26.30 -19.08
C PRO A 158 -24.57 -25.55 -19.99
N GLU A 159 -25.75 -25.18 -19.47
CA GLU A 159 -26.74 -24.34 -20.14
C GLU A 159 -26.25 -22.90 -20.43
N ALA A 160 -25.21 -22.43 -19.73
CA ALA A 160 -24.65 -21.10 -19.93
C ALA A 160 -23.73 -21.01 -21.15
N LYS A 161 -23.23 -22.13 -21.68
CA LYS A 161 -22.36 -22.17 -22.86
C LYS A 161 -22.90 -21.37 -24.05
N PRO A 162 -24.16 -21.58 -24.51
CA PRO A 162 -24.73 -20.79 -25.61
C PRO A 162 -24.99 -19.32 -25.27
N TRP A 163 -24.94 -18.92 -23.99
CA TRP A 163 -25.10 -17.52 -23.58
C TRP A 163 -23.79 -16.73 -23.71
N ILE A 164 -22.65 -17.40 -23.83
CA ILE A 164 -21.35 -16.77 -24.02
C ILE A 164 -21.17 -16.44 -25.50
N ARG A 165 -20.92 -15.16 -25.83
CA ARG A 165 -20.62 -14.75 -27.22
C ARG A 165 -19.34 -15.43 -27.71
N ARG A 166 -18.28 -15.32 -26.90
CA ARG A 166 -16.98 -15.98 -27.06
C ARG A 166 -16.15 -15.82 -25.78
N ILE A 167 -15.10 -16.62 -25.66
CA ILE A 167 -14.07 -16.47 -24.63
C ILE A 167 -12.77 -16.06 -25.32
N VAL A 168 -12.16 -14.97 -24.87
CA VAL A 168 -10.80 -14.54 -25.27
C VAL A 168 -9.86 -14.95 -24.15
N VAL A 169 -8.93 -15.85 -24.45
CA VAL A 169 -7.97 -16.39 -23.48
C VAL A 169 -6.60 -15.79 -23.77
N MET A 170 -6.03 -15.06 -22.81
CA MET A 170 -4.59 -14.90 -22.75
C MET A 170 -4.02 -16.21 -22.19
N GLY A 171 -3.33 -16.96 -23.03
CA GLY A 171 -2.74 -18.21 -22.60
C GLY A 171 -2.37 -19.15 -23.74
N GLY A 172 -1.56 -20.14 -23.39
CA GLY A 172 -1.00 -21.10 -24.34
C GLY A 172 0.23 -20.58 -25.10
N SER A 173 0.89 -21.51 -25.77
CA SER A 173 2.16 -21.30 -26.45
C SER A 173 2.37 -22.42 -27.46
N LEU A 174 2.49 -22.06 -28.75
CA LEU A 174 2.55 -23.02 -29.86
C LEU A 174 3.97 -23.18 -30.40
N HIS A 175 4.72 -22.08 -30.54
CA HIS A 175 6.05 -22.11 -31.15
C HIS A 175 7.15 -21.48 -30.29
N VAL A 176 6.82 -20.62 -29.33
CA VAL A 176 7.81 -19.84 -28.55
C VAL A 176 7.54 -19.90 -27.05
N GLY A 177 8.60 -19.83 -26.25
CA GLY A 177 8.53 -19.69 -24.80
C GLY A 177 8.45 -18.23 -24.34
N TYR A 178 8.59 -18.00 -23.03
CA TYR A 178 8.50 -16.67 -22.40
C TYR A 178 9.56 -15.67 -22.87
N ASN A 179 10.69 -16.16 -23.38
CA ASN A 179 11.73 -15.32 -23.97
C ASN A 179 11.43 -14.89 -25.42
N GLY A 180 10.27 -15.27 -25.97
CA GLY A 180 9.85 -15.00 -27.34
C GLY A 180 10.60 -15.80 -28.41
N LYS A 181 11.27 -16.90 -28.03
CA LYS A 181 12.01 -17.80 -28.93
C LYS A 181 11.58 -19.25 -28.73
N ALA A 182 11.79 -20.07 -29.75
CA ALA A 182 11.59 -21.52 -29.66
C ALA A 182 12.58 -22.16 -28.65
N PRO A 183 12.22 -23.30 -28.04
CA PRO A 183 10.97 -24.05 -28.21
C PRO A 183 9.79 -23.41 -27.46
N ALA A 184 8.58 -23.88 -27.76
CA ALA A 184 7.38 -23.57 -26.99
C ALA A 184 7.52 -24.04 -25.54
N GLU A 185 6.94 -23.27 -24.61
CA GLU A 185 6.86 -23.63 -23.18
C GLU A 185 5.40 -23.78 -22.74
N ALA A 186 5.17 -24.51 -21.64
CA ALA A 186 3.86 -24.59 -21.01
C ALA A 186 3.56 -23.23 -20.36
N GLU A 187 2.67 -22.47 -21.00
CA GLU A 187 2.26 -21.15 -20.56
C GLU A 187 1.55 -21.23 -19.19
N TRP A 188 1.79 -20.23 -18.35
CA TRP A 188 1.45 -20.15 -16.94
C TRP A 188 -0.05 -20.35 -16.68
N ASN A 189 -0.94 -19.61 -17.34
CA ASN A 189 -2.38 -19.70 -17.12
C ASN A 189 -2.91 -21.11 -17.44
N VAL A 190 -2.41 -21.72 -18.51
CA VAL A 190 -2.74 -23.10 -18.88
C VAL A 190 -2.12 -24.12 -17.91
N LYS A 191 -0.84 -24.00 -17.61
CA LYS A 191 -0.08 -24.94 -16.76
C LYS A 191 -0.55 -24.92 -15.30
N THR A 192 -0.99 -23.76 -14.83
CA THR A 192 -1.42 -23.55 -13.44
C THR A 192 -2.72 -24.30 -13.13
N ASP A 193 -3.62 -24.47 -14.11
CA ASP A 193 -4.79 -25.35 -14.00
C ASP A 193 -5.06 -26.08 -15.32
N ILE A 194 -4.28 -27.12 -15.57
CA ILE A 194 -4.36 -27.96 -16.79
C ILE A 194 -5.77 -28.55 -16.93
N ALA A 195 -6.38 -28.99 -15.84
CA ALA A 195 -7.71 -29.61 -15.88
C ALA A 195 -8.78 -28.59 -16.29
N ALA A 196 -8.74 -27.37 -15.76
CA ALA A 196 -9.63 -26.30 -16.17
C ALA A 196 -9.40 -25.89 -17.63
N ALA A 197 -8.13 -25.78 -18.04
CA ALA A 197 -7.79 -25.43 -19.41
C ALA A 197 -8.36 -26.44 -20.42
N LYS A 198 -8.22 -27.75 -20.15
CA LYS A 198 -8.86 -28.80 -20.96
C LYS A 198 -10.37 -28.62 -21.09
N VAL A 199 -11.06 -28.38 -19.97
CA VAL A 199 -12.52 -28.18 -19.95
C VAL A 199 -12.93 -26.99 -20.82
N VAL A 200 -12.20 -25.87 -20.78
CA VAL A 200 -12.53 -24.68 -21.57
C VAL A 200 -12.22 -24.90 -23.05
N PHE A 201 -11.05 -25.45 -23.40
CA PHE A 201 -10.65 -25.72 -24.78
C PHE A 201 -11.54 -26.75 -25.49
N GLU A 202 -12.15 -27.67 -24.73
CA GLU A 202 -13.08 -28.68 -25.23
C GLU A 202 -14.56 -28.28 -25.06
N SER A 203 -14.85 -27.08 -24.58
CA SER A 203 -16.19 -26.68 -24.15
C SER A 203 -17.23 -26.56 -25.28
N GLY A 204 -16.76 -26.30 -26.51
CA GLY A 204 -17.58 -25.96 -27.67
C GLY A 204 -18.01 -24.48 -27.74
N VAL A 205 -17.64 -23.66 -26.75
CA VAL A 205 -17.85 -22.20 -26.78
C VAL A 205 -16.86 -21.58 -27.78
N PRO A 206 -17.22 -20.56 -28.58
CA PRO A 206 -16.27 -19.90 -29.47
C PRO A 206 -15.05 -19.36 -28.71
N LEU A 207 -13.85 -19.81 -29.06
CA LEU A 207 -12.61 -19.40 -28.42
C LEU A 207 -11.75 -18.51 -29.32
N THR A 208 -11.22 -17.44 -28.74
CA THR A 208 -10.09 -16.69 -29.27
C THR A 208 -8.90 -16.91 -28.35
N VAL A 209 -7.78 -17.39 -28.87
CA VAL A 209 -6.58 -17.69 -28.09
C VAL A 209 -5.49 -16.68 -28.44
N VAL A 210 -4.92 -16.04 -27.42
CA VAL A 210 -3.84 -15.06 -27.50
C VAL A 210 -2.61 -15.67 -26.80
N PRO A 211 -1.78 -16.45 -27.52
CA PRO A 211 -0.68 -17.21 -26.94
C PRO A 211 0.62 -16.40 -26.82
N LEU A 212 1.65 -17.00 -26.21
CA LEU A 212 3.02 -16.46 -26.13
C LEU A 212 3.60 -16.06 -27.49
N ASP A 213 3.18 -16.72 -28.57
CA ASP A 213 3.58 -16.42 -29.96
C ASP A 213 3.36 -14.96 -30.35
N VAL A 214 2.36 -14.29 -29.77
CA VAL A 214 2.10 -12.87 -30.00
C VAL A 214 2.45 -11.98 -28.81
N THR A 215 2.53 -12.53 -27.60
CA THR A 215 2.69 -11.73 -26.36
C THR A 215 4.11 -11.70 -25.78
N ALA A 216 4.87 -12.80 -25.82
CA ALA A 216 6.14 -12.94 -25.09
C ALA A 216 7.21 -11.90 -25.49
N GLY A 217 7.12 -11.36 -26.71
CA GLY A 217 8.02 -10.33 -27.20
C GLY A 217 7.47 -8.90 -27.12
N LEU A 218 6.49 -8.61 -26.26
CA LEU A 218 5.89 -7.29 -26.06
C LEU A 218 6.36 -6.62 -24.76
N ALA A 219 7.65 -6.33 -24.69
CA ALA A 219 8.20 -5.53 -23.59
C ALA A 219 7.71 -4.07 -23.70
N LEU A 220 7.16 -3.53 -22.61
CA LEU A 220 6.81 -2.11 -22.51
C LEU A 220 8.06 -1.35 -22.04
N GLY A 221 8.80 -0.76 -22.96
CA GLY A 221 10.10 -0.13 -22.69
C GLY A 221 10.02 1.11 -21.79
N GLU A 222 11.16 1.54 -21.24
CA GLU A 222 11.22 2.65 -20.28
C GLU A 222 10.59 3.94 -20.83
N THR A 223 10.92 4.34 -22.06
CA THR A 223 10.36 5.54 -22.70
C THR A 223 8.84 5.49 -22.77
N GLN A 224 8.26 4.34 -23.07
CA GLN A 224 6.80 4.15 -23.15
C GLN A 224 6.16 4.22 -21.77
N ARG A 225 6.79 3.60 -20.75
CA ARG A 225 6.34 3.72 -19.36
C ARG A 225 6.35 5.16 -18.88
N GLN A 226 7.43 5.89 -19.15
CA GLN A 226 7.55 7.31 -18.80
C GLN A 226 6.50 8.16 -19.50
N GLN A 227 6.18 7.90 -20.77
CA GLN A 227 5.09 8.58 -21.48
C GLN A 227 3.72 8.36 -20.81
N ILE A 228 3.44 7.15 -20.37
CA ILE A 228 2.20 6.82 -19.63
C ILE A 228 2.19 7.57 -18.29
N PHE A 229 3.24 7.44 -17.49
CA PHE A 229 3.29 8.01 -16.13
C PHE A 229 3.32 9.55 -16.13
N ALA A 230 3.90 10.17 -17.16
CA ALA A 230 3.93 11.63 -17.31
C ALA A 230 2.55 12.26 -17.54
N ALA A 231 1.53 11.47 -17.94
CA ALA A 231 0.18 11.99 -18.16
C ALA A 231 -0.56 12.35 -16.86
N ARG A 232 -0.17 11.74 -15.72
CA ARG A 232 -0.64 12.12 -14.37
C ARG A 232 -2.16 12.12 -14.22
N THR A 233 -2.84 11.22 -14.90
CA THR A 233 -4.29 11.03 -14.76
C THR A 233 -4.57 10.02 -13.64
N PRO A 234 -5.79 9.96 -13.09
CA PRO A 234 -6.14 8.95 -12.09
C PRO A 234 -5.75 7.54 -12.52
N LEU A 235 -5.99 7.19 -13.79
CA LEU A 235 -5.64 5.92 -14.41
C LEU A 235 -4.13 5.66 -14.38
N THR A 236 -3.34 6.58 -14.92
CA THR A 236 -1.89 6.37 -15.04
C THR A 236 -1.22 6.31 -13.67
N TYR A 237 -1.75 7.03 -12.67
CA TYR A 237 -1.28 6.93 -11.29
C TYR A 237 -1.56 5.57 -10.65
N GLN A 238 -2.74 4.96 -10.88
CA GLN A 238 -3.01 3.63 -10.31
C GLN A 238 -2.13 2.56 -10.95
N VAL A 239 -1.89 2.64 -12.26
CA VAL A 239 -0.96 1.75 -12.97
C VAL A 239 0.46 1.93 -12.45
N GLN A 240 0.93 3.18 -12.30
CA GLN A 240 2.27 3.46 -11.77
C GLN A 240 2.43 2.94 -10.34
N ASN A 241 1.41 3.08 -9.49
CA ASN A 241 1.46 2.59 -8.11
C ASN A 241 1.66 1.07 -8.05
N LEU A 242 0.88 0.30 -8.83
CA LEU A 242 1.05 -1.15 -8.91
C LEU A 242 2.40 -1.53 -9.54
N TYR A 243 2.89 -0.78 -10.53
CA TYR A 243 4.20 -1.00 -11.15
C TYR A 243 5.35 -0.82 -10.16
N GLU A 244 5.32 0.23 -9.34
CA GLU A 244 6.33 0.48 -8.30
C GLU A 244 6.31 -0.60 -7.20
N LEU A 245 5.13 -1.15 -6.91
CA LEU A 245 4.98 -2.27 -5.97
C LEU A 245 5.41 -3.62 -6.56
N TRP A 246 5.36 -3.80 -7.88
CA TRP A 246 5.82 -5.04 -8.54
C TRP A 246 7.35 -5.20 -8.54
N ASP A 247 8.10 -4.10 -8.41
CA ASP A 247 9.55 -4.09 -8.20
C ASP A 247 10.42 -4.83 -9.24
N LYS A 248 9.98 -4.87 -10.49
CA LYS A 248 10.82 -5.31 -11.61
C LYS A 248 10.87 -4.23 -12.68
N GLU A 249 11.91 -4.27 -13.52
CA GLU A 249 12.21 -3.15 -14.42
C GLU A 249 11.22 -3.06 -15.59
N THR A 250 11.07 -4.13 -16.36
CA THR A 250 10.36 -4.07 -17.66
C THR A 250 9.19 -5.05 -17.72
N PRO A 251 7.94 -4.55 -17.76
CA PRO A 251 6.76 -5.36 -18.00
C PRO A 251 6.80 -6.00 -19.39
N VAL A 252 6.37 -7.25 -19.48
CA VAL A 252 5.95 -7.87 -20.74
C VAL A 252 4.42 -7.88 -20.74
N LEU A 253 3.82 -7.37 -21.81
CA LEU A 253 2.37 -7.15 -21.88
C LEU A 253 1.69 -8.36 -22.50
N PHE A 254 1.35 -9.36 -21.67
CA PHE A 254 0.62 -10.52 -22.13
C PHE A 254 -0.88 -10.23 -22.23
N ASP A 255 -1.48 -9.89 -21.09
CA ASP A 255 -2.91 -9.68 -20.94
C ASP A 255 -3.51 -8.52 -21.75
N PRO A 256 -2.82 -7.37 -21.95
CA PRO A 256 -3.42 -6.26 -22.68
C PRO A 256 -3.76 -6.59 -24.14
N VAL A 257 -3.09 -7.61 -24.71
CA VAL A 257 -3.38 -8.09 -26.06
C VAL A 257 -4.74 -8.80 -26.12
N ALA A 258 -5.13 -9.52 -25.06
CA ALA A 258 -6.45 -10.15 -24.98
C ALA A 258 -7.57 -9.10 -24.83
N ILE A 259 -7.34 -8.03 -24.07
CA ILE A 259 -8.26 -6.88 -24.02
C ILE A 259 -8.40 -6.23 -25.40
N ALA A 260 -7.30 -6.00 -26.12
CA ALA A 260 -7.36 -5.46 -27.47
C ALA A 260 -8.12 -6.39 -28.43
N ALA A 261 -7.87 -7.70 -28.37
CA ALA A 261 -8.60 -8.70 -29.15
C ALA A 261 -10.09 -8.80 -28.78
N ALA A 262 -10.48 -8.32 -27.59
CA ALA A 262 -11.88 -8.17 -27.18
C ALA A 262 -12.55 -6.99 -27.90
N CYS A 263 -11.81 -5.89 -28.13
CA CYS A 263 -12.25 -4.69 -28.84
C CYS A 263 -12.37 -4.93 -30.35
N ASP A 264 -11.25 -5.22 -31.01
CA ASP A 264 -11.19 -5.51 -32.44
C ASP A 264 -9.87 -6.20 -32.84
N ASP A 265 -9.79 -6.61 -34.11
CA ASP A 265 -8.70 -7.44 -34.61
C ASP A 265 -7.53 -6.64 -35.21
N ARG A 266 -7.53 -5.30 -35.15
CA ARG A 266 -6.62 -4.49 -35.98
C ARG A 266 -5.15 -4.81 -35.76
N PHE A 267 -4.74 -5.26 -34.58
CA PHE A 267 -3.32 -5.54 -34.31
C PHE A 267 -2.90 -6.97 -34.60
N LEU A 268 -3.85 -7.87 -34.84
CA LEU A 268 -3.63 -9.31 -34.80
C LEU A 268 -4.01 -10.00 -36.11
N THR A 269 -3.18 -10.95 -36.51
CA THR A 269 -3.53 -11.93 -37.55
C THR A 269 -3.97 -13.21 -36.87
N PHE A 270 -5.05 -13.81 -37.36
CA PHE A 270 -5.63 -15.02 -36.78
C PHE A 270 -5.65 -16.19 -37.75
N GLN A 271 -5.60 -17.40 -37.20
CA GLN A 271 -5.85 -18.65 -37.91
C GLN A 271 -6.78 -19.54 -37.09
N GLU A 272 -7.68 -20.25 -37.76
CA GLU A 272 -8.51 -21.27 -37.12
C GLU A 272 -7.68 -22.54 -36.93
N MET A 273 -7.65 -23.06 -35.71
CA MET A 273 -6.89 -24.25 -35.35
C MET A 273 -7.69 -25.14 -34.42
N ARG A 274 -7.40 -26.44 -34.50
CA ARG A 274 -7.75 -27.40 -33.46
C ARG A 274 -6.61 -27.42 -32.43
N LEU A 275 -6.89 -26.96 -31.23
CA LEU A 275 -5.98 -26.93 -30.10
C LEU A 275 -6.41 -27.94 -29.03
N GLU A 276 -5.44 -28.61 -28.42
CA GLU A 276 -5.61 -29.46 -27.26
C GLU A 276 -4.56 -29.12 -26.20
N ILE A 277 -4.93 -29.28 -24.92
CA ILE A 277 -4.01 -29.10 -23.79
C ILE A 277 -3.54 -30.48 -23.35
N ASP A 278 -2.23 -30.71 -23.33
CA ASP A 278 -1.68 -31.99 -22.87
C ASP A 278 -1.58 -32.08 -21.33
N ASP A 279 -1.15 -33.24 -20.82
CA ASP A 279 -1.02 -33.49 -19.37
C ASP A 279 0.08 -32.67 -18.68
N LYS A 280 0.90 -31.95 -19.46
CA LYS A 280 1.97 -31.07 -18.97
C LYS A 280 1.61 -29.58 -19.11
N GLY A 281 0.43 -29.27 -19.63
CA GLY A 281 -0.02 -27.90 -19.87
C GLY A 281 0.52 -27.28 -21.16
N MET A 282 1.05 -28.08 -22.10
CA MET A 282 1.39 -27.58 -23.42
C MET A 282 0.13 -27.39 -24.25
N THR A 283 0.07 -26.29 -24.99
CA THR A 283 -0.97 -26.07 -26.01
C THR A 283 -0.49 -26.62 -27.34
N ALA A 284 -1.10 -27.71 -27.79
CA ALA A 284 -0.70 -28.41 -29.01
C ALA A 284 -1.72 -28.22 -30.13
N ARG A 285 -1.24 -27.93 -31.33
CA ARG A 285 -2.06 -28.04 -32.54
C ARG A 285 -2.30 -29.52 -32.87
N LYS A 286 -3.53 -29.85 -33.22
CA LYS A 286 -3.95 -31.18 -33.67
C LYS A 286 -4.67 -31.10 -35.01
N GLU A 287 -4.88 -32.26 -35.61
CA GLU A 287 -5.75 -32.41 -36.78
C GLU A 287 -7.22 -32.48 -36.35
N GLY A 288 -8.13 -32.11 -37.25
CA GLY A 288 -9.58 -32.15 -37.02
C GLY A 288 -10.26 -30.79 -37.11
N ALA A 289 -11.55 -30.77 -36.77
CA ALA A 289 -12.35 -29.53 -36.78
C ALA A 289 -11.79 -28.52 -35.77
N PHE A 290 -11.63 -27.28 -36.22
CA PHE A 290 -11.12 -26.20 -35.37
C PHE A 290 -12.04 -25.98 -34.16
N ASN A 291 -11.43 -25.62 -33.02
CA ASN A 291 -12.13 -25.22 -31.81
C ASN A 291 -11.71 -23.83 -31.32
N ALA A 292 -10.68 -23.24 -31.94
CA ALA A 292 -10.15 -21.95 -31.55
C ALA A 292 -9.73 -21.10 -32.75
N ARG A 293 -9.96 -19.80 -32.63
CA ARG A 293 -9.35 -18.75 -33.44
C ARG A 293 -8.09 -18.27 -32.73
N VAL A 294 -6.92 -18.55 -33.29
CA VAL A 294 -5.62 -18.35 -32.61
C VAL A 294 -4.89 -17.16 -33.22
N ALA A 295 -4.42 -16.24 -32.38
CA ALA A 295 -3.56 -15.15 -32.83
C ALA A 295 -2.17 -15.69 -33.17
N THR A 296 -1.69 -15.43 -34.40
CA THR A 296 -0.42 -15.95 -34.92
C THR A 296 0.61 -14.87 -35.21
N ALA A 297 0.19 -13.62 -35.33
CA ALA A 297 1.09 -12.49 -35.48
C ALA A 297 0.48 -11.23 -34.85
N ILE A 298 1.35 -10.32 -34.41
CA ILE A 298 0.96 -9.01 -33.89
C ILE A 298 1.77 -7.88 -34.54
N ARG A 299 1.10 -6.78 -34.88
CA ARG A 299 1.73 -5.51 -35.23
C ARG A 299 2.21 -4.80 -33.97
N LYS A 300 3.35 -5.25 -33.42
CA LYS A 300 3.86 -4.86 -32.09
C LYS A 300 3.96 -3.34 -31.89
N ALA A 301 4.59 -2.64 -32.84
CA ALA A 301 4.78 -1.20 -32.73
C ALA A 301 3.44 -0.44 -32.73
N ASP A 302 2.53 -0.81 -33.63
CA ASP A 302 1.18 -0.22 -33.72
C ASP A 302 0.40 -0.44 -32.43
N PHE A 303 0.45 -1.66 -31.88
CA PHE A 303 -0.20 -2.01 -30.62
C PHE A 303 0.35 -1.21 -29.44
N LEU A 304 1.68 -1.15 -29.27
CA LEU A 304 2.30 -0.42 -28.16
C LEU A 304 2.05 1.07 -28.25
N ASN A 305 2.14 1.66 -29.44
CA ASN A 305 1.83 3.07 -29.65
C ASN A 305 0.37 3.37 -29.32
N TRP A 306 -0.54 2.51 -29.75
CA TRP A 306 -1.96 2.64 -29.44
C TRP A 306 -2.26 2.48 -27.95
N LEU A 307 -1.66 1.50 -27.27
CA LEU A 307 -1.80 1.31 -25.83
C LEU A 307 -1.33 2.54 -25.05
N VAL A 308 -0.11 3.01 -25.35
CA VAL A 308 0.47 4.19 -24.70
C VAL A 308 -0.43 5.41 -24.92
N GLU A 309 -0.90 5.63 -26.15
CA GLU A 309 -1.83 6.70 -26.48
C GLU A 309 -3.14 6.60 -25.68
N ARG A 310 -3.73 5.40 -25.63
CA ARG A 310 -5.00 5.15 -24.97
C ARG A 310 -4.91 5.44 -23.48
N LEU A 311 -3.86 4.96 -22.82
CA LEU A 311 -3.67 5.16 -21.39
C LEU A 311 -3.34 6.62 -21.05
N ARG A 312 -2.43 7.25 -21.80
CA ARG A 312 -1.97 8.62 -21.51
C ARG A 312 -3.04 9.67 -21.80
N SER A 313 -3.98 9.40 -22.71
CA SER A 313 -5.06 10.32 -23.08
C SER A 313 -6.32 10.16 -22.22
N HIS A 314 -6.39 9.10 -21.40
CA HIS A 314 -7.57 8.82 -20.58
C HIS A 314 -7.61 9.65 -19.30
N GLY A 315 -8.67 10.45 -19.14
CA GLY A 315 -8.89 11.32 -18.00
C GLY A 315 -8.15 12.65 -18.11
N LYS A 316 -8.26 13.47 -17.07
CA LYS A 316 -7.54 14.75 -16.98
C LYS A 316 -6.38 14.62 -15.99
N PRO A 317 -5.24 15.29 -16.24
CA PRO A 317 -4.16 15.34 -15.28
C PRO A 317 -4.65 15.89 -13.94
N ILE A 318 -4.27 15.24 -12.84
CA ILE A 318 -4.49 15.75 -11.50
C ILE A 318 -3.23 16.52 -11.10
N ALA A 319 -3.39 17.78 -10.72
CA ALA A 319 -2.31 18.56 -10.14
C ALA A 319 -2.13 18.17 -8.66
N SER A 320 -0.88 18.09 -8.20
CA SER A 320 -0.59 18.16 -6.77
C SER A 320 -0.95 19.55 -6.26
N ARG A 321 -1.56 19.63 -5.07
CA ARG A 321 -1.75 20.93 -4.42
C ARG A 321 -0.45 21.37 -3.76
N LYS A 322 -0.04 22.62 -4.01
CA LYS A 322 1.12 23.20 -3.34
C LYS A 322 0.88 23.24 -1.84
N ALA A 323 1.87 22.80 -1.10
CA ALA A 323 1.80 22.76 0.35
C ALA A 323 1.86 24.20 0.89
N GLU A 324 0.75 24.69 1.43
CA GLU A 324 0.62 25.97 2.13
C GLU A 324 1.13 25.81 3.59
N ASN A 325 1.05 26.82 4.46
CA ASN A 325 1.63 26.77 5.82
C ASN A 325 3.16 26.48 5.87
N ARG A 326 3.96 27.44 5.39
CA ARG A 326 5.43 27.33 5.38
C ARG A 326 6.02 27.34 6.79
N SER A 327 6.91 26.39 7.06
CA SER A 327 7.76 26.37 8.26
C SER A 327 9.24 26.29 7.86
N ARG A 328 10.12 26.30 8.84
CA ARG A 328 11.58 26.23 8.67
C ARG A 328 12.15 25.09 9.49
N ILE A 329 13.24 24.52 9.01
CA ILE A 329 14.09 23.67 9.85
C ILE A 329 14.62 24.53 10.99
N ILE A 330 14.48 24.04 12.22
CA ILE A 330 15.09 24.64 13.39
C ILE A 330 16.37 23.90 13.76
N PRO A 331 17.33 24.54 14.45
CA PRO A 331 18.49 23.85 14.99
C PRO A 331 18.08 22.68 15.88
N GLN A 332 18.87 21.60 15.86
CA GLN A 332 18.64 20.48 16.75
C GLN A 332 18.78 20.93 18.20
N GLU A 333 17.72 20.75 18.97
CA GLU A 333 17.68 21.04 20.40
C GLU A 333 18.37 19.91 21.19
N ARG A 334 18.51 20.12 22.50
CA ARG A 334 18.94 19.06 23.43
C ARG A 334 17.88 17.94 23.46
N PHE A 335 18.28 16.76 23.88
CA PHE A 335 17.36 15.65 24.04
C PHE A 335 16.46 15.89 25.24
N PRO A 336 15.15 15.64 25.13
CA PRO A 336 14.29 15.68 26.29
C PRO A 336 14.26 14.34 27.01
N THR A 337 13.75 14.39 28.24
CA THR A 337 13.32 13.19 28.96
C THR A 337 12.07 12.57 28.35
N ARG A 338 11.29 13.31 27.54
CA ARG A 338 9.99 12.90 27.00
C ARG A 338 10.00 12.70 25.47
N VAL A 339 10.08 11.43 25.05
CA VAL A 339 9.99 11.00 23.63
C VAL A 339 8.62 10.36 23.37
N HIS A 340 7.73 11.06 22.65
CA HIS A 340 6.38 10.60 22.33
C HIS A 340 6.38 9.33 21.46
N CYS A 341 7.21 9.32 20.43
CA CYS A 341 7.37 8.18 19.54
C CYS A 341 8.70 8.27 18.80
N TRP A 342 9.23 7.13 18.38
CA TRP A 342 10.35 7.07 17.44
C TRP A 342 10.21 5.87 16.50
N GLU A 343 10.83 5.96 15.33
CA GLU A 343 10.91 4.87 14.36
C GLU A 343 12.23 4.94 13.58
N ASP A 344 13.00 3.86 13.61
CA ASP A 344 14.29 3.70 12.91
C ASP A 344 14.23 2.68 11.76
N TYR A 345 13.06 2.09 11.52
CA TYR A 345 12.84 1.00 10.57
C TYR A 345 13.73 -0.23 10.77
N GLU A 346 14.44 -0.33 11.90
CA GLU A 346 15.38 -1.43 12.16
C GLU A 346 14.66 -2.72 12.58
N THR A 347 13.36 -2.64 12.84
CA THR A 347 12.50 -3.80 13.17
C THR A 347 11.45 -4.03 12.11
N ASP A 348 10.82 -5.22 12.12
CA ASP A 348 9.77 -5.60 11.16
C ASP A 348 8.45 -4.92 11.53
N ILE A 349 8.43 -3.61 11.38
CA ILE A 349 7.29 -2.75 11.71
C ILE A 349 6.07 -3.07 10.85
N GLU A 350 6.28 -3.41 9.58
CA GLU A 350 5.25 -3.74 8.61
C GLU A 350 4.45 -5.00 8.96
N LYS A 351 4.96 -5.81 9.90
CA LYS A 351 4.25 -6.98 10.44
C LYS A 351 3.32 -6.63 11.60
N ARG A 352 3.51 -5.45 12.21
CA ARG A 352 2.79 -5.02 13.43
C ARG A 352 1.78 -3.93 13.13
N TRP A 353 2.10 -3.02 12.20
CA TRP A 353 1.29 -1.86 11.88
C TRP A 353 1.13 -1.70 10.37
N TRP A 354 0.11 -0.96 9.96
CA TRP A 354 -0.02 -0.59 8.56
C TRP A 354 0.94 0.56 8.25
N MET A 355 1.56 0.51 7.08
CA MET A 355 2.58 1.45 6.63
C MET A 355 2.29 1.78 5.17
N CYS A 356 2.30 3.06 4.81
CA CYS A 356 2.37 3.45 3.41
C CYS A 356 3.83 3.75 3.10
N GLY A 357 4.46 2.89 2.32
CA GLY A 357 5.88 2.98 1.98
C GLY A 357 6.44 1.60 1.68
N LYS A 358 7.67 1.59 1.18
CA LYS A 358 8.41 0.37 0.87
C LYS A 358 9.75 0.39 1.59
N LEU A 359 10.12 -0.71 2.24
CA LEU A 359 11.42 -0.80 2.88
C LEU A 359 12.54 -0.69 1.85
N GLU A 360 13.53 0.14 2.15
CA GLU A 360 14.74 0.36 1.37
C GLU A 360 15.94 -0.16 2.17
N THR A 361 16.82 -0.90 1.50
CA THR A 361 18.01 -1.52 2.12
C THR A 361 19.31 -1.19 1.37
N LYS A 362 19.22 -0.59 0.18
CA LYS A 362 20.37 -0.26 -0.66
C LYS A 362 20.85 1.17 -0.43
N ASP A 363 19.92 2.12 -0.41
CA ASP A 363 20.21 3.55 -0.21
C ASP A 363 19.76 3.97 1.19
N VAL A 364 20.57 3.63 2.20
CA VAL A 364 20.28 3.92 3.60
C VAL A 364 21.39 4.79 4.23
N PRO A 365 21.11 5.56 5.29
CA PRO A 365 22.15 6.31 5.99
C PRO A 365 23.23 5.39 6.54
N ALA A 366 24.44 5.93 6.72
CA ALA A 366 25.52 5.18 7.37
C ALA A 366 25.10 4.75 8.78
N GLY A 367 25.21 3.45 9.07
CA GLY A 367 24.82 2.84 10.35
C GLY A 367 23.41 2.24 10.35
N SER A 368 22.52 2.66 9.46
CA SER A 368 21.19 2.06 9.30
C SER A 368 21.26 0.78 8.44
N LYS A 369 20.36 -0.16 8.69
CA LYS A 369 20.10 -1.31 7.81
C LYS A 369 18.91 -1.06 6.89
N ARG A 370 17.97 -0.23 7.33
CA ARG A 370 16.72 0.03 6.64
C ARG A 370 16.39 1.52 6.64
N ALA A 371 15.62 1.92 5.63
CA ALA A 371 14.88 3.16 5.57
C ALA A 371 13.51 2.87 4.94
N CYS A 372 12.64 3.89 4.86
CA CYS A 372 11.37 3.78 4.16
C CYS A 372 11.34 4.68 2.93
N ARG A 373 11.11 4.06 1.76
CA ARG A 373 10.88 4.75 0.49
C ARG A 373 9.40 5.09 0.35
N ALA A 374 9.13 6.33 -0.01
CA ALA A 374 7.79 6.81 -0.30
C ALA A 374 7.20 6.09 -1.53
N VAL A 375 5.92 5.76 -1.47
CA VAL A 375 5.16 5.16 -2.59
C VAL A 375 4.02 6.08 -3.00
N LEU A 376 3.53 5.91 -4.22
CA LEU A 376 2.37 6.68 -4.70
C LEU A 376 1.13 6.43 -3.85
N THR A 377 0.48 7.52 -3.45
CA THR A 377 -0.75 7.50 -2.68
C THR A 377 -1.59 8.75 -2.95
N GLN A 378 -2.88 8.66 -2.65
CA GLN A 378 -3.72 9.85 -2.53
C GLN A 378 -3.56 10.47 -1.15
N ASP A 379 -4.05 11.71 -1.00
CA ASP A 379 -4.21 12.29 0.32
C ASP A 379 -5.14 11.42 1.18
N PHE A 380 -4.67 11.10 2.38
CA PHE A 380 -5.37 10.22 3.30
C PHE A 380 -6.57 10.92 3.97
N ASP A 381 -6.55 12.25 4.09
CA ASP A 381 -7.62 13.00 4.76
C ASP A 381 -8.81 13.26 3.82
N ASP A 382 -9.95 12.62 4.11
CA ASP A 382 -11.22 12.77 3.40
C ASP A 382 -12.15 13.86 3.96
N ARG A 383 -11.80 14.45 5.10
CA ARG A 383 -12.56 15.55 5.72
C ARG A 383 -11.97 16.91 5.40
N MET A 384 -10.65 17.04 5.50
CA MET A 384 -9.95 18.32 5.33
C MET A 384 -8.88 18.28 4.22
N GLY A 385 -8.59 17.09 3.66
CA GLY A 385 -7.67 16.94 2.52
C GLY A 385 -8.38 16.92 1.17
N ASP A 386 -7.61 16.68 0.11
CA ASP A 386 -8.13 16.41 -1.23
C ASP A 386 -7.82 14.95 -1.60
N THR A 387 -8.82 14.07 -1.43
CA THR A 387 -8.68 12.63 -1.70
C THR A 387 -8.44 12.30 -3.17
N LYS A 388 -8.55 13.28 -4.07
CA LYS A 388 -8.19 13.11 -5.47
C LYS A 388 -6.75 13.51 -5.73
N ALA A 389 -6.16 14.37 -4.89
CA ALA A 389 -4.77 14.79 -5.02
C ALA A 389 -3.83 13.60 -4.80
N MET A 390 -2.86 13.48 -5.71
CA MET A 390 -1.84 12.44 -5.66
C MET A 390 -0.55 12.98 -5.08
N TYR A 391 0.12 12.15 -4.32
CA TYR A 391 1.41 12.39 -3.69
C TYR A 391 2.25 11.12 -3.71
N ARG A 392 3.52 11.26 -3.35
CA ARG A 392 4.29 10.16 -2.79
C ARG A 392 4.44 10.36 -1.30
N ALA A 393 4.24 9.29 -0.53
CA ALA A 393 4.29 9.39 0.92
C ALA A 393 4.99 8.23 1.62
N VAL A 394 5.62 8.59 2.74
CA VAL A 394 5.89 7.66 3.84
C VAL A 394 4.88 7.97 4.93
N ILE A 395 4.06 6.97 5.30
CA ILE A 395 3.10 7.07 6.40
C ILE A 395 3.43 5.98 7.40
N PHE A 396 3.63 6.41 8.63
CA PHE A 396 3.87 5.58 9.78
C PHE A 396 2.80 5.85 10.84
N ASN A 397 2.21 4.78 11.36
CA ASN A 397 1.22 4.86 12.43
C ASN A 397 1.86 4.44 13.75
N PRO A 398 2.17 5.39 14.66
CA PRO A 398 2.42 5.07 16.06
C PRO A 398 1.13 4.57 16.71
N VAL A 399 0.80 3.28 16.57
CA VAL A 399 -0.36 2.72 17.28
C VAL A 399 0.04 2.39 18.70
N PRO A 400 -0.76 2.84 19.67
CA PRO A 400 -1.74 3.95 19.61
C PRO A 400 -1.09 5.33 19.78
N GLY A 401 -1.72 6.36 19.21
CA GLY A 401 -1.13 7.69 19.08
C GLY A 401 -0.80 8.37 20.42
N PRO A 402 0.44 8.83 20.66
CA PRO A 402 0.80 9.45 21.95
C PRO A 402 0.08 10.80 22.17
N PRO A 403 -0.19 11.19 23.42
CA PRO A 403 -0.65 12.53 23.74
C PRO A 403 0.49 13.51 23.52
N MET A 404 0.22 14.59 22.79
CA MET A 404 1.21 15.58 22.42
C MET A 404 1.36 16.66 23.49
N GLY A 405 2.56 17.23 23.61
CA GLY A 405 2.80 18.42 24.42
C GLY A 405 2.69 19.72 23.62
N PRO A 406 2.63 20.88 24.29
CA PRO A 406 2.52 22.18 23.64
C PRO A 406 3.80 22.62 22.90
N LYS A 407 4.96 21.98 23.13
CA LYS A 407 6.25 22.29 22.51
C LYS A 407 6.82 21.08 21.77
N THR A 408 5.97 20.31 21.11
CA THR A 408 6.39 19.14 20.35
C THR A 408 7.33 19.50 19.21
N ARG A 409 8.34 18.66 19.04
CA ARG A 409 9.32 18.63 17.94
C ARG A 409 9.24 17.31 17.19
N LEU A 410 9.54 17.36 15.90
CA LEU A 410 9.78 16.17 15.09
C LEU A 410 11.16 16.29 14.46
N ARG A 411 12.04 15.34 14.78
CA ARG A 411 13.31 15.10 14.07
C ARG A 411 13.13 13.93 13.14
N PHE A 412 13.76 13.99 11.96
CA PHE A 412 13.81 12.90 11.01
C PHE A 412 15.02 13.04 10.09
N ARG A 413 15.48 11.92 9.53
CA ARG A 413 16.41 11.89 8.40
C ARG A 413 15.65 11.68 7.12
N TYR A 414 16.10 12.35 6.07
CA TYR A 414 15.50 12.24 4.76
C TYR A 414 16.54 12.30 3.65
N LYS A 415 16.19 11.71 2.51
CA LYS A 415 16.84 11.95 1.22
C LYS A 415 15.75 12.23 0.20
N LEU A 416 15.88 13.35 -0.50
CA LEU A 416 14.87 13.87 -1.42
C LEU A 416 15.49 14.13 -2.79
N THR A 417 14.79 13.79 -3.86
CA THR A 417 15.22 14.10 -5.25
C THR A 417 14.02 14.54 -6.07
N GLY A 418 14.19 15.54 -6.94
CA GLY A 418 13.14 16.01 -7.85
C GLY A 418 12.20 17.06 -7.26
N THR A 419 12.38 17.42 -5.99
CA THR A 419 11.73 18.56 -5.32
C THR A 419 12.57 19.00 -4.13
N ASP A 420 12.41 20.24 -3.68
CA ASP A 420 13.01 20.79 -2.45
C ASP A 420 11.94 21.07 -1.37
N VAL A 421 10.71 20.59 -1.59
CA VAL A 421 9.55 20.80 -0.72
C VAL A 421 9.11 19.48 -0.09
N LEU A 422 8.85 19.50 1.21
CA LEU A 422 8.34 18.35 1.97
C LEU A 422 7.18 18.82 2.85
N ARG A 423 6.00 18.21 2.69
CA ARG A 423 4.87 18.36 3.62
C ARG A 423 5.02 17.34 4.73
N VAL A 424 5.00 17.82 5.97
CA VAL A 424 4.96 16.99 7.18
C VAL A 424 3.57 17.13 7.78
N GLN A 425 2.93 16.01 8.08
CA GLN A 425 1.54 15.95 8.49
C GLN A 425 1.35 14.99 9.66
N LEU A 426 0.46 15.39 10.58
CA LEU A 426 0.01 14.61 11.72
C LEU A 426 -1.48 14.38 11.55
N TYR A 427 -1.92 13.12 11.53
CA TYR A 427 -3.33 12.75 11.38
C TYR A 427 -3.89 12.22 12.71
N SER A 428 -5.06 12.68 13.11
CA SER A 428 -5.82 12.11 14.23
C SER A 428 -6.93 11.20 13.66
N LEU A 429 -6.76 9.88 13.76
CA LEU A 429 -7.80 8.90 13.42
C LEU A 429 -9.01 9.06 14.33
N THR A 430 -8.77 9.37 15.61
CA THR A 430 -9.84 9.57 16.60
C THR A 430 -10.75 10.73 16.22
N ASN A 431 -10.18 11.87 15.84
CA ASN A 431 -10.95 13.07 15.55
C ASN A 431 -11.26 13.25 14.05
N GLY A 432 -10.58 12.51 13.17
CA GLY A 432 -10.74 12.53 11.72
C GLY A 432 -10.29 13.85 11.08
N TYR A 433 -9.19 14.43 11.53
CA TYR A 433 -8.59 15.60 10.88
C TYR A 433 -7.06 15.51 10.89
N HIS A 434 -6.42 16.24 9.99
CA HIS A 434 -4.98 16.44 10.01
C HIS A 434 -4.56 17.88 10.31
N ARG A 435 -3.32 17.98 10.74
CA ARG A 435 -2.56 19.23 10.72
C ARG A 435 -1.33 19.00 9.86
N TYR A 436 -0.84 20.04 9.19
CA TYR A 436 0.39 19.96 8.41
C TYR A 436 1.23 21.22 8.50
N LEU A 437 2.50 21.08 8.13
CA LEU A 437 3.41 22.16 7.80
C LEU A 437 4.20 21.79 6.54
N SER A 438 4.82 22.79 5.92
CA SER A 438 5.54 22.61 4.66
C SER A 438 6.95 23.18 4.75
N LEU A 439 7.95 22.34 4.52
CA LEU A 439 9.34 22.74 4.39
C LEU A 439 9.66 23.07 2.93
N ALA A 440 10.65 23.93 2.71
CA ALA A 440 11.12 24.32 1.38
C ALA A 440 12.64 24.56 1.41
N ALA A 441 13.26 24.66 0.24
CA ALA A 441 14.71 24.80 0.09
C ALA A 441 15.50 23.67 0.77
N LEU A 442 14.94 22.45 0.78
CA LEU A 442 15.60 21.28 1.32
C LEU A 442 16.73 20.81 0.39
N PRO A 443 17.91 20.43 0.92
CA PRO A 443 18.97 19.80 0.14
C PRO A 443 18.48 18.52 -0.52
N GLN A 444 18.83 18.36 -1.80
CA GLN A 444 18.47 17.20 -2.61
C GLN A 444 19.66 16.26 -2.84
N GLY A 445 19.37 15.01 -3.19
CA GLY A 445 20.36 14.02 -3.64
C GLY A 445 21.26 13.42 -2.55
N ARG A 446 21.11 13.85 -1.29
CA ARG A 446 21.88 13.36 -0.14
C ARG A 446 21.01 13.19 1.09
N TRP A 447 21.43 12.30 1.98
CA TRP A 447 20.84 12.21 3.31
C TRP A 447 21.11 13.49 4.10
N ALA A 448 20.07 14.01 4.73
CA ALA A 448 20.09 15.19 5.58
C ALA A 448 19.17 14.98 6.79
N GLU A 449 19.39 15.76 7.83
CA GLU A 449 18.52 15.77 9.01
C GLU A 449 17.66 17.03 8.99
N ALA A 450 16.44 16.91 9.51
CA ALA A 450 15.56 18.05 9.77
C ALA A 450 14.95 17.92 11.16
N THR A 451 14.82 19.06 11.84
CA THR A 451 13.98 19.21 13.02
C THR A 451 12.96 20.29 12.75
N VAL A 452 11.69 20.04 13.08
CA VAL A 452 10.59 20.98 12.90
C VAL A 452 9.81 21.19 14.19
N ASP A 453 9.28 22.40 14.35
CA ASP A 453 8.39 22.76 15.45
C ASP A 453 6.94 22.41 15.08
N MET A 454 6.43 21.33 15.68
CA MET A 454 5.11 20.81 15.37
C MET A 454 3.97 21.69 15.91
N ALA A 455 4.26 22.63 16.82
CA ALA A 455 3.28 23.63 17.25
C ALA A 455 2.89 24.62 16.13
N GLN A 456 3.69 24.69 15.05
CA GLN A 456 3.40 25.52 13.88
C GLN A 456 2.45 24.85 12.88
N MET A 457 2.10 23.58 13.10
CA MET A 457 1.15 22.90 12.22
C MET A 457 -0.24 23.53 12.31
N ARG A 458 -0.93 23.57 11.18
CA ARG A 458 -2.29 24.13 11.07
C ARG A 458 -3.20 23.13 10.36
N ARG A 459 -4.49 23.21 10.64
CA ARG A 459 -5.49 22.51 9.86
C ARG A 459 -5.61 23.17 8.47
N PRO A 460 -5.95 22.42 7.41
CA PRO A 460 -6.10 22.96 6.05
C PRO A 460 -7.09 24.11 5.92
N ASP A 461 -8.13 24.13 6.74
CA ASP A 461 -9.16 25.18 6.76
C ASP A 461 -8.79 26.40 7.61
N GLY A 462 -7.59 26.39 8.24
CA GLY A 462 -7.13 27.44 9.15
C GLY A 462 -7.72 27.38 10.57
N SER A 463 -8.58 26.39 10.88
CA SER A 463 -9.18 26.23 12.21
C SER A 463 -8.22 25.55 13.21
N GLY A 464 -8.58 25.56 14.51
CA GLY A 464 -7.96 24.70 15.52
C GLY A 464 -6.62 25.13 16.11
N GLY A 465 -6.09 26.32 15.76
CA GLY A 465 -4.92 26.93 16.42
C GLY A 465 -3.64 26.07 16.42
N ALA A 466 -2.76 26.30 17.39
CA ALA A 466 -1.59 25.44 17.65
C ALA A 466 -2.03 24.09 18.25
N LEU A 467 -1.10 23.12 18.26
CA LEU A 467 -1.33 21.81 18.88
C LEU A 467 -1.65 21.98 20.38
N ALA A 468 -2.76 21.41 20.84
CA ALA A 468 -3.17 21.49 22.23
C ALA A 468 -2.46 20.44 23.09
N GLU A 469 -2.27 20.74 24.38
CA GLU A 469 -1.77 19.76 25.34
C GLU A 469 -2.71 18.55 25.41
N ASN A 470 -2.15 17.35 25.33
CA ASN A 470 -2.86 16.06 25.27
C ASN A 470 -3.69 15.82 24.00
N GLU A 471 -3.54 16.65 22.96
CA GLU A 471 -4.09 16.32 21.63
C GLU A 471 -3.45 15.01 21.16
N ARG A 472 -4.26 14.05 20.70
CA ARG A 472 -3.79 12.72 20.24
C ARG A 472 -3.63 12.69 18.73
N ILE A 473 -2.48 12.20 18.30
CA ILE A 473 -2.12 12.05 16.89
C ILE A 473 -1.76 10.60 16.64
N ASP A 474 -2.35 10.01 15.61
CA ASP A 474 -2.29 8.58 15.31
C ASP A 474 -1.34 8.27 14.13
N ASP A 475 -1.17 9.18 13.16
CA ASP A 475 -0.22 8.98 12.05
C ASP A 475 0.77 10.13 11.90
N ILE A 476 2.02 9.80 11.57
CA ILE A 476 3.03 10.74 11.08
C ILE A 476 3.21 10.48 9.57
N GLN A 477 3.09 11.54 8.78
CA GLN A 477 3.00 11.44 7.33
C GLN A 477 3.95 12.44 6.66
N PHE A 478 4.75 11.95 5.72
CA PHE A 478 5.68 12.75 4.92
C PHE A 478 5.25 12.69 3.47
N TYR A 479 4.91 13.83 2.87
CA TYR A 479 4.39 13.91 1.50
C TYR A 479 5.30 14.76 0.61
N VAL A 480 5.53 14.26 -0.59
CA VAL A 480 6.18 14.97 -1.69
C VAL A 480 5.33 14.86 -2.95
N GLU A 481 5.65 15.68 -3.95
CA GLU A 481 4.95 15.62 -5.23
C GLU A 481 5.15 14.25 -5.90
N PRO A 482 4.18 13.72 -6.67
CA PRO A 482 4.21 12.35 -7.21
C PRO A 482 5.45 11.97 -8.02
N GLN A 483 6.13 12.94 -8.61
CA GLN A 483 7.32 12.75 -9.43
C GLN A 483 8.64 12.78 -8.64
N ALA A 484 8.60 13.19 -7.37
CA ALA A 484 9.78 13.24 -6.52
C ALA A 484 10.04 11.89 -5.84
N GLU A 485 11.29 11.62 -5.51
CA GLU A 485 11.68 10.47 -4.69
C GLU A 485 11.93 10.94 -3.26
N LEU A 486 11.42 10.19 -2.28
CA LEU A 486 11.63 10.46 -0.86
C LEU A 486 12.01 9.15 -0.14
N LEU A 487 13.10 9.21 0.61
CA LEU A 487 13.46 8.23 1.64
C LEU A 487 13.37 8.92 3.00
N ILE A 488 12.81 8.24 3.99
CA ILE A 488 12.70 8.68 5.38
C ILE A 488 13.35 7.64 6.30
N ASP A 489 14.05 8.11 7.33
CA ASP A 489 14.63 7.28 8.38
C ASP A 489 14.72 8.06 9.71
N ASP A 490 14.97 7.36 10.82
CA ASP A 490 15.27 7.90 12.17
C ASP A 490 14.31 9.03 12.60
N ILE A 491 13.03 8.70 12.64
CA ILE A 491 11.95 9.59 13.08
C ILE A 491 11.95 9.62 14.60
N VAL A 492 11.94 10.82 15.18
CA VAL A 492 11.77 11.04 16.62
C VAL A 492 10.79 12.19 16.84
N LEU A 493 9.65 11.88 17.44
CA LEU A 493 8.65 12.83 17.89
C LEU A 493 8.80 13.01 19.41
N TYR A 494 9.09 14.22 19.86
CA TYR A 494 9.51 14.47 21.24
C TYR A 494 9.06 15.85 21.72
N GLU A 495 9.05 16.07 23.03
CA GLU A 495 8.74 17.38 23.60
C GLU A 495 10.01 18.21 23.74
N SER A 496 10.00 19.50 23.40
CA SER A 496 11.17 20.38 23.62
C SER A 496 11.61 20.34 25.09
N PRO A 497 12.92 20.24 25.39
CA PRO A 497 13.44 20.09 26.75
C PRO A 497 13.00 21.24 27.67
N ALA A 498 12.69 20.90 28.92
CA ALA A 498 12.35 21.90 29.93
C ALA A 498 13.56 22.79 30.27
N ALA A 499 13.31 23.98 30.82
CA ALA A 499 14.39 24.87 31.23
C ALA A 499 15.29 24.19 32.27
N GLY A 500 16.57 24.02 31.96
CA GLY A 500 17.55 23.34 32.82
C GLY A 500 17.83 21.88 32.45
N GLU A 501 17.05 21.26 31.56
CA GLU A 501 17.40 19.96 30.98
C GLU A 501 18.57 20.11 30.00
N THR A 502 19.62 19.31 30.20
CA THR A 502 20.87 19.42 29.42
C THR A 502 21.28 18.14 28.71
N HIS A 503 20.39 17.13 28.67
CA HIS A 503 20.70 15.84 28.05
C HIS A 503 21.06 16.02 26.56
N PRO A 504 22.21 15.51 26.11
CA PRO A 504 22.57 15.59 24.71
C PRO A 504 21.76 14.55 23.89
N PHE A 505 21.50 14.83 22.61
CA PHE A 505 20.78 13.89 21.72
C PHE A 505 21.50 12.55 21.68
N PRO A 506 20.81 11.42 21.92
CA PRO A 506 21.44 10.12 21.98
C PRO A 506 21.99 9.74 20.62
N ARG A 507 23.04 8.94 20.64
CA ARG A 507 23.54 8.27 19.45
C ARG A 507 22.51 7.30 18.88
N GLN A 508 21.74 6.66 19.75
CA GLN A 508 20.75 5.65 19.39
C GLN A 508 19.61 5.68 20.40
N ILE A 509 18.37 5.73 19.94
CA ILE A 509 17.20 5.34 20.75
C ILE A 509 17.00 3.84 20.52
N VAL A 510 16.82 3.08 21.60
CA VAL A 510 16.66 1.61 21.55
C VAL A 510 15.22 1.21 21.80
N PHE A 511 14.55 1.92 22.73
CA PHE A 511 13.16 1.67 23.07
C PHE A 511 12.54 2.87 23.79
N SER A 512 11.25 3.12 23.56
CA SER A 512 10.43 4.00 24.40
C SER A 512 9.13 3.30 24.80
N GLY A 513 8.66 3.54 26.03
CA GLY A 513 7.48 2.89 26.60
C GLY A 513 6.63 3.84 27.44
N TRP A 514 5.47 4.23 26.92
CA TRP A 514 4.55 5.17 27.56
C TRP A 514 3.34 4.52 28.22
N PHE A 515 3.11 3.22 27.97
CA PHE A 515 2.06 2.35 28.54
C PHE A 515 0.63 2.90 28.58
N ASP A 516 0.40 4.10 28.04
CA ASP A 516 -0.79 4.92 28.23
C ASP A 516 -2.01 4.38 27.50
N THR A 517 -1.74 3.52 26.54
CA THR A 517 -2.59 3.28 25.41
C THR A 517 -2.40 1.84 24.96
N GLY A 518 -3.46 1.22 24.45
CA GLY A 518 -3.39 -0.19 24.05
C GLY A 518 -3.52 -1.18 25.22
N LYS A 519 -3.50 -2.47 24.89
CA LYS A 519 -3.67 -3.60 25.79
C LYS A 519 -2.36 -4.37 25.93
N GLN A 520 -2.18 -5.00 27.09
CA GLN A 520 -1.16 -6.02 27.27
C GLN A 520 -1.36 -7.12 26.20
N GLY A 521 -0.26 -7.60 25.63
CA GLY A 521 -0.29 -8.61 24.56
C GLY A 521 0.51 -8.16 23.35
N GLN A 522 -0.13 -8.08 22.17
CA GLN A 522 0.59 -7.76 20.94
C GLN A 522 1.13 -6.31 20.91
N GLU A 523 0.36 -5.34 21.42
CA GLU A 523 0.74 -3.92 21.44
C GLU A 523 1.82 -3.66 22.49
N TRP A 524 1.66 -4.27 23.66
CA TRP A 524 2.62 -4.26 24.77
C TRP A 524 3.06 -5.68 25.13
N PRO A 525 4.05 -6.23 24.41
CA PRO A 525 4.55 -7.57 24.68
C PRO A 525 5.32 -7.60 25.99
N GLY A 526 5.15 -8.66 26.77
CA GLY A 526 5.78 -8.80 28.07
C GLY A 526 4.87 -9.39 29.14
N SER A 527 5.36 -9.37 30.39
CA SER A 527 4.63 -9.74 31.59
C SER A 527 4.62 -8.58 32.56
N PHE A 528 3.53 -7.81 32.50
CA PHE A 528 3.19 -6.72 33.41
C PHE A 528 1.70 -6.40 33.26
N ALA A 529 1.12 -5.68 34.21
CA ALA A 529 -0.22 -5.14 34.12
C ALA A 529 -0.18 -3.68 33.68
N ILE A 530 -1.17 -3.23 32.92
CA ILE A 530 -1.35 -1.82 32.61
C ILE A 530 -2.35 -1.25 33.63
N ALA A 531 -1.90 -0.30 34.45
CA ALA A 531 -2.68 0.30 35.53
C ALA A 531 -2.96 1.80 35.25
N PRO A 532 -4.15 2.32 35.60
CA PRO A 532 -4.43 3.75 35.44
C PRO A 532 -3.52 4.60 36.33
N HIS A 533 -3.16 5.79 35.87
CA HIS A 533 -2.47 6.78 36.69
C HIS A 533 -3.46 7.50 37.62
N GLU A 534 -2.97 8.03 38.74
CA GLU A 534 -3.73 8.97 39.57
C GLU A 534 -3.89 10.32 38.85
N LYS A 535 -5.02 11.01 39.07
CA LYS A 535 -5.25 12.37 38.53
C LYS A 535 -4.10 13.30 38.95
N PRO A 536 -3.65 14.23 38.09
CA PRO A 536 -4.33 14.71 36.88
C PRO A 536 -3.98 13.96 35.59
N ARG A 537 -3.09 12.95 35.62
CA ARG A 537 -2.71 12.26 34.39
C ARG A 537 -3.85 11.38 33.89
N LEU A 538 -4.13 11.48 32.60
CA LEU A 538 -5.21 10.74 31.94
C LEU A 538 -4.73 9.41 31.34
N TRP A 539 -3.42 9.13 31.46
CA TRP A 539 -2.80 7.94 30.92
C TRP A 539 -2.53 6.85 31.98
N LYS A 540 -1.87 5.78 31.58
CA LYS A 540 -1.63 4.55 32.35
C LYS A 540 -0.13 4.33 32.57
N ALA A 541 0.21 3.47 33.51
CA ALA A 541 1.57 3.05 33.85
C ALA A 541 1.67 1.52 33.79
N ALA A 542 2.89 0.99 33.65
CA ALA A 542 3.14 -0.44 33.80
C ALA A 542 3.33 -0.79 35.28
N GLN A 543 2.74 -1.91 35.71
CA GLN A 543 2.80 -2.43 37.07
C GLN A 543 3.26 -3.90 37.07
N PRO A 544 4.05 -4.36 38.05
CA PRO A 544 4.51 -5.74 38.11
C PRO A 544 3.37 -6.72 38.28
N VAL A 545 3.62 -7.93 37.77
CA VAL A 545 2.81 -9.13 37.98
C VAL A 545 3.64 -10.14 38.76
N ALA A 546 3.02 -11.23 39.22
CA ALA A 546 3.76 -12.33 39.83
C ALA A 546 4.72 -12.96 38.81
N GLY A 547 5.99 -13.05 39.18
CA GLY A 547 7.03 -13.70 38.40
C GLY A 547 7.07 -15.22 38.60
N PRO A 548 7.91 -15.93 37.82
CA PRO A 548 8.00 -17.39 37.88
C PRO A 548 8.42 -17.93 39.24
N ASP A 549 9.17 -17.17 40.03
CA ASP A 549 9.59 -17.49 41.40
C ASP A 549 8.64 -16.95 42.48
N GLY A 550 7.49 -16.40 42.06
CA GLY A 550 6.49 -15.78 42.92
C GLY A 550 6.83 -14.35 43.37
N LYS A 551 7.99 -13.80 43.00
CA LYS A 551 8.31 -12.38 43.28
C LYS A 551 7.73 -11.46 42.21
N PRO A 552 7.36 -10.21 42.54
CA PRO A 552 6.88 -9.26 41.54
C PRO A 552 7.97 -8.94 40.52
N TRP A 553 7.57 -8.83 39.24
CA TRP A 553 8.48 -8.39 38.18
C TRP A 553 7.73 -7.67 37.06
N LEU A 554 8.46 -6.87 36.27
CA LEU A 554 8.03 -6.42 34.95
C LEU A 554 8.96 -7.00 33.91
N ARG A 555 8.42 -7.76 32.94
CA ARG A 555 9.12 -8.12 31.70
C ARG A 555 8.58 -7.27 30.57
N ILE A 556 9.39 -6.40 29.98
CA ILE A 556 9.00 -5.49 28.89
C ILE A 556 9.67 -5.96 27.61
N GLY A 557 8.90 -6.36 26.61
CA GLY A 557 9.41 -6.76 25.30
C GLY A 557 9.65 -5.55 24.37
N LEU A 558 10.79 -5.53 23.69
CA LEU A 558 11.23 -4.41 22.83
C LEU A 558 10.67 -4.46 21.40
N ARG A 559 9.66 -5.33 21.18
CA ARG A 559 8.98 -5.55 19.90
C ARG A 559 9.93 -5.96 18.75
N GLY A 560 10.99 -6.70 19.10
CA GLY A 560 12.01 -7.18 18.19
C GLY A 560 13.39 -7.15 18.82
N GLU A 561 14.34 -7.83 18.20
CA GLU A 561 15.75 -7.78 18.60
C GLU A 561 16.33 -6.40 18.25
N ARG A 562 17.00 -5.76 19.22
CA ARG A 562 17.68 -4.47 19.09
C ARG A 562 19.16 -4.65 19.33
N ARG A 563 20.00 -4.13 18.44
CA ARG A 563 21.46 -4.11 18.59
C ARG A 563 21.87 -2.81 19.27
N LEU A 564 22.64 -2.89 20.34
CA LEU A 564 23.18 -1.73 21.07
C LEU A 564 24.43 -1.21 20.36
N GLU A 565 24.54 0.11 20.18
CA GLU A 565 25.74 0.74 19.61
C GLU A 565 26.79 1.16 20.65
N GLY A 566 26.51 0.95 21.93
CA GLY A 566 27.39 1.26 23.05
C GLY A 566 26.72 0.94 24.37
N ALA A 567 27.29 1.43 25.48
CA ALA A 567 26.71 1.28 26.80
C ALA A 567 25.43 2.11 26.90
N PRO A 568 24.25 1.51 27.14
CA PRO A 568 23.00 2.25 27.20
C PRO A 568 22.73 2.86 28.58
N GLU A 569 21.87 3.86 28.58
CA GLU A 569 21.20 4.41 29.76
C GLU A 569 19.71 4.13 29.67
N LEU A 570 19.10 3.75 30.80
CA LEU A 570 17.67 3.57 30.94
C LEU A 570 17.11 4.71 31.80
N PHE A 571 16.44 5.66 31.16
CA PHE A 571 15.62 6.64 31.83
C PHE A 571 14.22 6.07 32.08
N PHE A 572 13.64 6.38 33.23
CA PHE A 572 12.24 6.07 33.52
C PHE A 572 11.70 6.93 34.65
N ARG A 573 10.39 7.20 34.56
CA ARG A 573 9.61 7.76 35.65
C ARG A 573 8.97 6.63 36.43
N TYR A 574 9.02 6.71 37.76
CA TYR A 574 8.51 5.64 38.60
C TYR A 574 7.85 6.12 39.88
N ARG A 575 6.97 5.28 40.42
CA ARG A 575 6.56 5.30 41.82
C ARG A 575 6.89 3.95 42.42
N TYR A 576 7.59 3.94 43.54
CA TYR A 576 8.05 2.71 44.18
C TYR A 576 7.48 2.58 45.59
N SER A 577 7.01 1.38 45.92
CA SER A 577 6.59 1.01 47.27
C SER A 577 7.46 -0.16 47.72
N GLY A 578 8.52 0.13 48.47
CA GLY A 578 9.45 -0.86 49.00
C GLY A 578 10.68 -0.20 49.62
N THR A 579 11.48 -0.97 50.36
CA THR A 579 12.70 -0.49 51.02
C THR A 579 13.99 -1.02 50.39
N GLU A 580 13.89 -2.16 49.72
CA GLU A 580 15.03 -2.85 49.09
C GLU A 580 15.26 -2.36 47.65
N PRO A 581 16.49 -2.53 47.11
CA PRO A 581 16.79 -2.18 45.72
C PRO A 581 15.99 -3.00 44.69
N VAL A 582 15.77 -2.40 43.51
CA VAL A 582 15.22 -3.08 42.33
C VAL A 582 16.36 -3.48 41.42
N THR A 583 16.35 -4.70 40.88
CA THR A 583 17.35 -5.14 39.88
C THR A 583 16.78 -4.94 38.48
N ILE A 584 17.53 -4.26 37.64
CA ILE A 584 17.21 -4.00 36.24
C ILE A 584 18.12 -4.83 35.35
N GLU A 585 17.55 -5.57 34.41
CA GLU A 585 18.29 -6.39 33.46
C GLU A 585 17.94 -6.04 32.01
N LEU A 586 18.96 -6.00 31.16
CA LEU A 586 18.78 -6.05 29.71
C LEU A 586 19.01 -7.49 29.26
N VAL A 587 18.05 -8.06 28.53
CA VAL A 587 18.03 -9.50 28.23
C VAL A 587 17.94 -9.72 26.72
N HIS A 588 18.67 -10.73 26.26
CA HIS A 588 18.53 -11.34 24.94
C HIS A 588 17.86 -12.70 25.14
N ALA A 589 16.53 -12.70 25.21
CA ALA A 589 15.72 -13.87 25.51
C ALA A 589 15.92 -14.97 24.46
N ALA A 590 16.03 -14.60 23.17
CA ALA A 590 16.31 -15.55 22.10
C ALA A 590 17.63 -16.33 22.32
N ALA A 591 18.63 -15.69 22.93
CA ALA A 591 19.91 -16.30 23.29
C ALA A 591 19.99 -16.76 24.76
N LYS A 592 18.89 -16.63 25.53
CA LYS A 592 18.82 -16.90 26.98
C LYS A 592 19.96 -16.23 27.78
N LYS A 593 20.31 -14.99 27.43
CA LYS A 593 21.45 -14.27 27.99
C LYS A 593 21.03 -12.96 28.63
N THR A 594 21.41 -12.75 29.89
CA THR A 594 21.42 -11.41 30.50
C THR A 594 22.63 -10.65 29.97
N VAL A 595 22.37 -9.52 29.30
CA VAL A 595 23.38 -8.68 28.64
C VAL A 595 23.96 -7.65 29.61
N ALA A 596 23.11 -7.05 30.43
CA ALA A 596 23.51 -6.10 31.47
C ALA A 596 22.60 -6.27 32.68
N THR A 597 23.12 -6.03 33.89
CA THR A 597 22.36 -6.08 35.13
C THR A 597 22.82 -4.97 36.07
N LYS A 598 21.89 -4.36 36.81
CA LYS A 598 22.21 -3.34 37.82
C LYS A 598 21.13 -3.26 38.89
N SER A 599 21.55 -3.30 40.15
CA SER A 599 20.69 -3.00 41.29
C SER A 599 20.65 -1.50 41.57
N VAL A 600 19.45 -0.97 41.77
CA VAL A 600 19.19 0.46 41.91
C VAL A 600 18.31 0.70 43.14
N LYS A 601 18.74 1.62 43.99
CA LYS A 601 17.93 2.09 45.12
C LYS A 601 16.99 3.19 44.62
N LEU A 602 15.68 2.94 44.72
CA LEU A 602 14.64 3.85 44.30
C LEU A 602 14.04 4.57 45.51
N ALA A 603 13.63 5.83 45.33
CA ALA A 603 12.93 6.58 46.36
C ALA A 603 11.46 6.12 46.46
N ALA A 604 10.90 6.10 47.67
CA ALA A 604 9.58 5.52 47.92
C ALA A 604 8.45 6.57 47.90
N LEU A 605 7.22 6.08 47.66
CA LEU A 605 5.92 6.73 47.83
C LEU A 605 5.52 7.76 46.76
N ASP A 606 6.43 8.62 46.30
CA ASP A 606 6.16 9.64 45.30
C ASP A 606 6.65 9.26 43.89
N TRP A 607 6.22 10.03 42.89
CA TRP A 607 6.72 9.91 41.52
C TRP A 607 8.09 10.58 41.39
N HIS A 608 9.05 9.85 40.87
CA HIS A 608 10.42 10.30 40.66
C HIS A 608 10.90 9.94 39.26
N ASP A 609 11.89 10.68 38.79
CA ASP A 609 12.58 10.44 37.53
C ASP A 609 14.01 9.98 37.84
N THR A 610 14.50 8.98 37.11
CA THR A 610 15.88 8.51 37.26
C THR A 610 16.45 7.97 35.95
N THR A 611 17.78 7.97 35.86
CA THR A 611 18.52 7.40 34.75
C THR A 611 19.53 6.40 35.28
N VAL A 612 19.54 5.20 34.70
CA VAL A 612 20.41 4.09 35.11
C VAL A 612 21.33 3.72 33.97
N ALA A 613 22.62 4.04 34.09
CA ALA A 613 23.64 3.53 33.18
C ALA A 613 23.82 2.02 33.34
N LEU A 614 23.75 1.28 32.24
CA LEU A 614 23.85 -0.18 32.18
C LEU A 614 25.11 -0.56 31.39
N ALA A 615 25.98 -1.38 31.97
CA ALA A 615 27.21 -1.80 31.31
C ALA A 615 26.88 -2.87 30.25
N ALA A 616 26.88 -2.47 28.98
CA ALA A 616 26.73 -3.38 27.85
C ALA A 616 27.76 -3.06 26.75
N GLU A 617 28.24 -4.09 26.07
CA GLU A 617 29.17 -3.96 24.96
C GLU A 617 28.47 -3.48 23.69
N SER A 618 29.18 -2.66 22.90
CA SER A 618 28.73 -2.32 21.55
C SER A 618 28.59 -3.58 20.70
N GLY A 619 27.47 -3.70 20.01
CA GLY A 619 27.10 -4.86 19.21
C GLY A 619 26.30 -5.92 19.96
N ALA A 620 26.13 -5.81 21.28
CA ALA A 620 25.23 -6.67 22.03
C ALA A 620 23.79 -6.54 21.50
N LYS A 621 23.04 -7.64 21.55
CA LYS A 621 21.63 -7.71 21.12
C LYS A 621 20.75 -7.89 22.34
N ILE A 622 19.60 -7.24 22.38
CA ILE A 622 18.60 -7.36 23.44
C ILE A 622 17.20 -7.37 22.83
N ASP A 623 16.25 -8.01 23.48
CA ASP A 623 14.85 -8.06 23.08
C ASP A 623 13.88 -7.83 24.26
N GLU A 624 14.39 -7.76 25.49
CA GLU A 624 13.61 -7.51 26.71
C GLU A 624 14.35 -6.63 27.74
N ILE A 625 13.58 -5.87 28.54
CA ILE A 625 14.02 -5.22 29.78
C ILE A 625 13.27 -5.85 30.95
N HIS A 626 13.97 -6.29 31.97
CA HIS A 626 13.37 -6.87 33.17
C HIS A 626 13.58 -5.95 34.37
N PHE A 627 12.53 -5.77 35.17
CA PHE A 627 12.59 -5.17 36.50
C PHE A 627 12.22 -6.26 37.50
N LEU A 628 13.17 -6.67 38.33
CA LEU A 628 13.01 -7.71 39.34
C LEU A 628 12.86 -7.05 40.71
N LEU A 629 11.73 -7.32 41.38
CA LEU A 629 11.39 -6.67 42.64
C LEU A 629 11.48 -7.64 43.84
N PRO A 630 11.71 -7.10 45.05
CA PRO A 630 11.46 -7.82 46.31
C PRO A 630 9.99 -8.26 46.44
N LYS A 631 9.74 -9.32 47.24
CA LYS A 631 8.44 -9.99 47.36
C LYS A 631 7.26 -9.05 47.68
N ASP A 632 7.47 -8.08 48.56
CA ASP A 632 6.42 -7.18 49.05
C ASP A 632 6.49 -5.78 48.42
N ALA A 633 7.30 -5.63 47.36
CA ALA A 633 7.49 -4.37 46.68
C ALA A 633 6.57 -4.20 45.47
N ASN A 634 6.25 -2.95 45.15
CA ASN A 634 5.49 -2.59 43.96
C ASN A 634 6.14 -1.42 43.23
N LEU A 635 6.00 -1.39 41.90
CA LEU A 635 6.62 -0.39 41.03
C LEU A 635 5.64 0.00 39.94
N TRP A 636 5.35 1.28 39.83
CA TRP A 636 4.67 1.83 38.65
C TRP A 636 5.73 2.47 37.78
N LEU A 637 5.76 2.11 36.49
CA LEU A 637 6.69 2.64 35.49
C LEU A 637 5.95 3.43 34.42
N ASP A 638 6.52 4.57 34.06
CA ASP A 638 6.06 5.48 33.00
C ASP A 638 7.28 6.12 32.32
N ASP A 639 7.07 6.75 31.15
CA ASP A 639 8.09 7.47 30.38
C ASP A 639 9.42 6.66 30.22
N LEU A 640 9.33 5.35 29.97
CA LEU A 640 10.51 4.48 29.86
C LEU A 640 11.27 4.83 28.57
N LEU A 641 12.59 5.06 28.66
CA LEU A 641 13.44 5.36 27.51
C LEU A 641 14.80 4.69 27.66
N LEU A 642 15.07 3.71 26.79
CA LEU A 642 16.38 3.08 26.66
C LEU A 642 17.11 3.69 25.48
N TYR A 643 18.29 4.25 25.71
CA TYR A 643 19.07 4.94 24.68
C TYR A 643 20.57 4.75 24.91
N VAL A 644 21.38 5.00 23.87
CA VAL A 644 22.84 5.08 23.97
C VAL A 644 23.24 6.56 23.93
N PRO A 645 23.90 7.10 24.97
CA PRO A 645 24.32 8.49 25.02
C PRO A 645 25.34 8.81 23.90
N PRO A 646 25.54 10.09 23.55
CA PRO A 646 26.60 10.49 22.64
C PRO A 646 27.99 10.25 23.26
N ARG A 647 29.00 10.14 22.39
CA ARG A 647 30.39 9.89 22.78
C ARG A 647 31.06 11.08 23.46
#